data_AF-A0A8C2XAW9-F1
#
_entry.id   AF-A0A8C2XAW9-F1
#
_cell.length_a   1.000
_cell.length_b   1.000
_cell.length_c   1.000
_cell.angle_alpha   90.00
_cell.angle_beta   90.00
_cell.angle_gamma   90.00
#
_symmetry.space_group_name_H-M   'P 1'
#
loop_
_entity.id
_entity.type
_entity.pdbx_description
1 polymer ?
#
loop_
_entity_poly.entity_id
_entity_poly.type
_entity_poly.pdbx_seq_one_letter_code
_entity_poly.pdbx_strand_id
1 'polypeptide(L)'
;GREDDISTIRCEKGQEGFKTAHCVSVTWILLVDTCILTEINELFINSMVGDQLCHFTNMSLQLHSTSDLDPANVEDFVAKLNMTVRKEQTEIVKSSATISAIVDIIGNIVMCVLFDTEMSLHLQGVLETVDVIISDDSRESWTFLNQNDTNNSSSNLLSALEGLAGGLVGEVSFASKRILLNRTTFNNSFTADLNSTITIDLPNTNFINVFITTITFPTLNNVMPVRNTLDASLFNATSNETVIDNAINGAVVLVQINATIPNVTLSYNKLNKSLSEVPQCVFWNFSLFNNRGAWDDDGCRFVSDINNTVTCFCNHLTSFSILMSTDIPPPELREALDIITYVGVAISLASLVICLIIEGYVWKAVTRNITAFMRHVSIINTAVSLLIADICFIIGASLAKNPLENPGEDYEVPVGPCSTATFFMHFFYLALLFWMLVSGLLLFYRTVMVFSHMSRSTMLGIGFLLGYGCPLIIAVITVAVTAPGKEYIRKDNACWLNWFETHALLALVIPALIIVSINIIIVIVVLFKMLRRGVGDAAQRDERHTLLVILRCVVILTPLFGLTWSLGIGTMISSTNKGIHIAFAFFNSLQGFFILVFGTLFDSKVSLLQRNSLTCSLKSTSLESENSLQCQTCCHFKVLLLLNIPNYTVVEHTDIDMISQFI
;
A
#
# COMPACT_ATOMS: atom_id res chain seq x y z
N GLY A 1 8.28 27.57 -33.07
CA GLY A 1 8.72 27.04 -34.38
C GLY A 1 7.59 26.26 -34.98
N ARG A 2 7.87 25.48 -36.03
CA ARG A 2 7.09 24.30 -36.39
C ARG A 2 7.41 23.19 -35.39
N GLU A 3 6.56 22.17 -35.35
CA GLU A 3 6.84 20.95 -34.56
C GLU A 3 8.21 20.38 -34.95
N ASP A 4 9.00 20.01 -33.94
CA ASP A 4 10.38 19.53 -34.05
C ASP A 4 11.47 20.55 -34.42
N ASP A 5 11.15 21.84 -34.52
CA ASP A 5 12.19 22.87 -34.67
C ASP A 5 13.06 22.95 -33.41
N ILE A 6 14.38 23.02 -33.61
CA ILE A 6 15.37 23.29 -32.56
C ILE A 6 15.97 24.68 -32.80
N SER A 7 16.05 25.50 -31.76
CA SER A 7 16.65 26.83 -31.83
C SER A 7 17.63 27.04 -30.68
N THR A 8 18.76 27.67 -31.00
CA THR A 8 19.78 28.06 -30.03
C THR A 8 19.94 29.58 -30.02
N ILE A 9 19.87 30.18 -28.85
CA ILE A 9 20.04 31.62 -28.64
C ILE A 9 21.17 31.89 -27.65
N ARG A 10 21.83 33.06 -27.78
CA ARG A 10 22.78 33.53 -26.76
C ARG A 10 22.02 34.00 -25.52
N CYS A 11 22.68 33.91 -24.38
CA CYS A 11 22.14 34.42 -23.12
C CYS A 11 21.94 35.94 -23.15
N GLU A 12 21.12 36.42 -22.21
CA GLU A 12 20.85 37.84 -22.07
C GLU A 12 22.08 38.62 -21.60
N LYS A 13 22.01 39.94 -21.67
CA LYS A 13 23.12 40.82 -21.28
C LYS A 13 23.41 40.65 -19.78
N GLY A 14 24.66 40.30 -19.44
CA GLY A 14 25.08 40.00 -18.06
C GLY A 14 25.19 38.50 -17.75
N GLN A 15 24.91 37.65 -18.74
CA GLN A 15 25.12 36.21 -18.68
C GLN A 15 26.02 35.74 -19.83
N GLU A 16 26.78 34.67 -19.60
CA GLU A 16 27.60 33.99 -20.60
C GLU A 16 27.06 32.59 -20.88
N GLY A 17 27.03 32.20 -22.16
CA GLY A 17 26.57 30.87 -22.60
C GLY A 17 25.52 30.91 -23.72
N PHE A 18 24.72 29.86 -23.80
CA PHE A 18 23.61 29.71 -24.74
C PHE A 18 22.45 28.87 -24.16
N LYS A 19 21.24 29.08 -24.71
CA LYS A 19 20.05 28.25 -24.46
C LYS A 19 19.63 27.54 -25.74
N THR A 20 19.28 26.27 -25.65
CA THR A 20 18.72 25.48 -26.75
C THR A 20 17.34 24.96 -26.38
N ALA A 21 16.34 25.18 -27.23
CA ALA A 21 14.97 24.74 -27.01
C ALA A 21 14.42 24.00 -28.24
N HIS A 22 13.49 23.07 -28.01
CA HIS A 22 12.76 22.29 -29.02
C HIS A 22 11.27 22.64 -28.99
N CYS A 23 10.65 22.71 -30.16
CA CYS A 23 9.26 23.13 -30.29
C CYS A 23 8.31 21.92 -30.33
N VAL A 24 7.48 21.79 -29.30
CA VAL A 24 6.40 20.78 -29.20
C VAL A 24 5.06 21.50 -29.26
N SER A 25 4.21 21.17 -30.24
CA SER A 25 2.85 21.73 -30.36
C SER A 25 2.80 23.27 -30.18
N VAL A 26 3.68 24.00 -30.89
CA VAL A 26 3.79 25.49 -30.86
C VAL A 26 4.43 26.07 -29.59
N THR A 27 4.74 25.25 -28.58
CA THR A 27 5.40 25.68 -27.34
C THR A 27 6.89 25.30 -27.36
N TRP A 28 7.77 26.21 -26.94
CA TRP A 28 9.21 25.93 -26.85
C TRP A 28 9.54 25.31 -25.48
N ILE A 29 10.10 24.12 -25.48
CA ILE A 29 10.58 23.40 -24.29
C ILE A 29 12.11 23.52 -24.27
N LEU A 30 12.65 23.96 -23.13
CA LEU A 30 14.09 24.15 -22.95
C LEU A 30 14.79 22.78 -22.83
N LEU A 31 15.82 22.55 -23.64
CA LEU A 31 16.63 21.33 -23.62
C LEU A 31 17.97 21.52 -22.92
N VAL A 32 18.64 22.65 -23.18
CA VAL A 32 19.96 22.97 -22.62
C VAL A 32 19.97 24.43 -22.19
N ASP A 33 20.41 24.67 -20.96
CA ASP A 33 20.68 26.01 -20.44
C ASP A 33 22.11 26.05 -19.89
N THR A 34 22.97 26.86 -20.51
CA THR A 34 24.35 27.10 -20.05
C THR A 34 24.56 28.55 -19.61
N CYS A 35 23.49 29.31 -19.39
CA CYS A 35 23.58 30.72 -19.06
C CYS A 35 23.99 30.95 -17.61
N ILE A 36 25.25 31.32 -17.41
CA ILE A 36 25.80 31.65 -16.08
C ILE A 36 25.95 33.17 -15.97
N LEU A 37 25.57 33.74 -14.83
CA LEU A 37 25.85 35.16 -14.55
C LEU A 37 27.35 35.42 -14.60
N THR A 38 27.79 36.46 -15.33
CA THR A 38 29.22 36.75 -15.53
C THR A 38 29.98 36.91 -14.20
N GLU A 39 29.39 37.63 -13.23
CA GLU A 39 29.97 37.83 -11.90
C GLU A 39 30.18 36.50 -11.14
N ILE A 40 29.26 35.54 -11.29
CA ILE A 40 29.37 34.20 -10.68
C ILE A 40 30.35 33.31 -11.46
N ASN A 41 30.37 33.42 -12.79
CA ASN A 41 31.30 32.66 -13.63
C ASN A 41 32.76 33.00 -13.31
N GLU A 42 33.06 34.27 -13.09
CA GLU A 42 34.39 34.70 -12.62
C GLU A 42 34.76 34.07 -11.27
N LEU A 43 33.84 34.06 -10.31
CA LEU A 43 34.05 33.42 -9.01
C LEU A 43 34.22 31.90 -9.12
N PHE A 44 33.49 31.26 -10.04
CA PHE A 44 33.60 29.83 -10.32
C PHE A 44 34.96 29.46 -10.91
N ILE A 45 35.43 30.20 -11.91
CA ILE A 45 36.76 30.00 -12.50
C ILE A 45 37.85 30.19 -11.42
N ASN A 46 37.71 31.22 -10.58
CA ASN A 46 38.64 31.45 -9.49
C ASN A 46 38.65 30.30 -8.46
N SER A 47 37.49 29.73 -8.14
CA SER A 47 37.39 28.59 -7.20
C SER A 47 38.08 27.32 -7.73
N MET A 48 38.01 27.07 -9.05
CA MET A 48 38.69 25.95 -9.70
C MET A 48 40.22 26.06 -9.67
N VAL A 49 40.75 27.27 -9.81
CA VAL A 49 42.20 27.51 -9.72
C VAL A 49 42.69 27.33 -8.28
N GLY A 50 41.86 27.67 -7.28
CA GLY A 50 42.13 27.45 -5.86
C GLY A 50 42.11 25.99 -5.43
N ASP A 51 41.20 25.16 -5.96
CA ASP A 51 41.13 23.71 -5.69
C ASP A 51 42.46 23.00 -6.01
N GLN A 52 43.07 23.37 -7.14
CA GLN A 52 44.41 22.90 -7.51
C GLN A 52 45.48 23.31 -6.49
N LEU A 53 45.35 24.47 -5.84
CA LEU A 53 46.32 24.96 -4.86
C LEU A 53 46.13 24.33 -3.47
N CYS A 54 44.89 24.10 -3.03
CA CYS A 54 44.54 23.40 -1.79
C CYS A 54 45.08 21.96 -1.76
N HIS A 55 45.21 21.32 -2.93
CA HIS A 55 45.82 20.00 -3.07
C HIS A 55 47.36 19.98 -2.94
N PHE A 56 48.04 21.10 -3.24
CA PHE A 56 49.50 21.19 -3.33
C PHE A 56 50.20 21.68 -2.04
N THR A 57 49.51 22.33 -1.10
CA THR A 57 50.11 22.84 0.15
C THR A 57 50.64 21.75 1.09
N ASN A 58 50.37 20.47 0.81
CA ASN A 58 51.00 19.32 1.48
C ASN A 58 52.35 18.89 0.87
N MET A 59 52.85 19.57 -0.16
CA MET A 59 54.19 19.31 -0.72
C MET A 59 54.96 20.62 -0.88
N SER A 60 55.57 21.05 0.23
CA SER A 60 56.61 22.08 0.37
C SER A 60 57.15 22.67 -0.95
N LEU A 61 56.77 23.91 -1.26
CA LEU A 61 57.65 24.97 -1.76
C LEU A 61 56.85 26.28 -1.94
N GLN A 62 57.30 27.32 -1.24
CA GLN A 62 56.86 28.69 -1.46
C GLN A 62 57.12 29.09 -2.91
N LEU A 63 56.06 29.31 -3.69
CA LEU A 63 56.12 30.18 -4.85
C LEU A 63 55.02 31.24 -4.74
N HIS A 64 55.45 32.49 -4.69
CA HIS A 64 54.59 33.65 -4.80
C HIS A 64 53.90 33.66 -6.17
N SER A 65 52.61 33.36 -6.19
CA SER A 65 51.71 33.73 -7.28
C SER A 65 50.36 34.14 -6.69
N THR A 66 49.90 35.30 -7.13
CA THR A 66 48.65 35.96 -6.75
C THR A 66 47.44 35.13 -7.19
N SER A 67 46.83 34.40 -6.25
CA SER A 67 45.51 33.78 -6.39
C SER A 67 44.69 34.07 -5.14
N ASP A 68 43.44 34.51 -5.30
CA ASP A 68 42.55 34.93 -4.21
C ASP A 68 42.11 33.78 -3.26
N LEU A 69 42.53 32.53 -3.53
CA LEU A 69 42.30 31.33 -2.69
C LEU A 69 43.61 30.82 -2.06
N ASP A 70 44.39 31.72 -1.47
CA ASP A 70 45.38 31.38 -0.44
C ASP A 70 44.61 30.99 0.85
N PRO A 71 45.03 30.02 1.68
CA PRO A 71 44.43 29.77 3.01
C PRO A 71 44.26 31.05 3.86
N ALA A 72 45.04 32.10 3.60
CA ALA A 72 44.88 33.41 4.24
C ALA A 72 43.68 34.26 3.75
N ASN A 73 42.99 33.87 2.66
CA ASN A 73 42.00 34.70 1.94
C ASN A 73 40.65 34.00 1.66
N VAL A 74 40.40 32.79 2.19
CA VAL A 74 39.10 32.08 2.02
C VAL A 74 37.93 32.88 2.61
N GLU A 75 38.16 33.64 3.68
CA GLU A 75 37.15 34.51 4.29
C GLU A 75 36.67 35.58 3.32
N ASP A 76 37.61 36.29 2.69
CA ASP A 76 37.31 37.34 1.72
C ASP A 76 36.59 36.78 0.49
N PHE A 77 36.97 35.58 0.04
CA PHE A 77 36.30 34.91 -1.06
C PHE A 77 34.85 34.54 -0.72
N VAL A 78 34.61 33.92 0.44
CA VAL A 78 33.27 33.56 0.92
C VAL A 78 32.42 34.83 1.13
N ALA A 79 32.99 35.89 1.68
CA ALA A 79 32.32 37.17 1.86
C ALA A 79 31.92 37.78 0.50
N LYS A 80 32.84 37.80 -0.47
CA LYS A 80 32.59 38.29 -1.84
C LYS A 80 31.51 37.46 -2.55
N LEU A 81 31.53 36.14 -2.40
CA LEU A 81 30.51 35.25 -2.94
C LEU A 81 29.14 35.57 -2.35
N ASN A 82 29.02 35.61 -1.02
CA ASN A 82 27.77 35.91 -0.32
C ASN A 82 27.21 37.29 -0.73
N MET A 83 28.06 38.32 -0.79
CA MET A 83 27.65 39.66 -1.24
C MET A 83 27.12 39.64 -2.69
N THR A 84 27.80 38.93 -3.59
CA THR A 84 27.41 38.81 -5.00
C THR A 84 26.07 38.07 -5.14
N VAL A 85 25.92 36.95 -4.42
CA VAL A 85 24.70 36.13 -4.45
C VAL A 85 23.50 36.89 -3.89
N ARG A 86 23.67 37.67 -2.82
CA ARG A 86 22.61 38.52 -2.27
C ARG A 86 22.22 39.66 -3.22
N LYS A 87 23.19 40.26 -3.91
CA LYS A 87 22.97 41.34 -4.88
C LYS A 87 22.15 40.86 -6.09
N GLU A 88 22.49 39.69 -6.63
CA GLU A 88 21.91 39.15 -7.86
C GLU A 88 20.86 38.05 -7.62
N GLN A 89 20.33 37.93 -6.39
CA GLN A 89 19.43 36.84 -5.98
C GLN A 89 18.26 36.59 -6.94
N THR A 90 17.67 37.64 -7.52
CA THR A 90 16.49 37.54 -8.40
C THR A 90 16.79 36.90 -9.74
N GLU A 91 18.03 37.01 -10.21
CA GLU A 91 18.47 36.43 -11.48
C GLU A 91 19.08 35.04 -11.24
N ILE A 92 19.75 34.84 -10.10
CA ILE A 92 20.31 33.54 -9.71
C ILE A 92 19.22 32.47 -9.58
N VAL A 93 18.12 32.77 -8.89
CA VAL A 93 17.04 31.77 -8.67
C VAL A 93 16.38 31.30 -9.98
N LYS A 94 16.49 32.08 -11.06
CA LYS A 94 15.93 31.75 -12.39
C LYS A 94 16.93 31.06 -13.32
N SER A 95 18.20 30.91 -12.91
CA SER A 95 19.26 30.33 -13.73
C SER A 95 19.76 29.02 -13.11
N SER A 96 19.35 27.90 -13.69
CA SER A 96 19.82 26.56 -13.32
C SER A 96 21.34 26.41 -13.42
N ALA A 97 21.95 26.92 -14.49
CA ALA A 97 23.39 26.87 -14.68
C ALA A 97 24.15 27.70 -13.63
N THR A 98 23.64 28.89 -13.25
CA THR A 98 24.24 29.70 -12.19
C THR A 98 24.12 29.01 -10.83
N ILE A 99 22.98 28.40 -10.51
CA ILE A 99 22.80 27.62 -9.28
C ILE A 99 23.79 26.45 -9.25
N SER A 100 23.94 25.69 -10.34
CA SER A 100 24.90 24.59 -10.38
C SER A 100 26.35 25.08 -10.16
N ALA A 101 26.73 26.20 -10.78
CA ALA A 101 28.06 26.78 -10.56
C ALA A 101 28.27 27.19 -9.09
N ILE A 102 27.25 27.76 -8.42
CA ILE A 102 27.32 28.09 -6.98
C ILE A 102 27.49 26.83 -6.14
N VAL A 103 26.78 25.74 -6.45
CA VAL A 103 26.92 24.45 -5.75
C VAL A 103 28.36 23.93 -5.86
N ASP A 104 28.96 24.00 -7.05
CA ASP A 104 30.33 23.55 -7.27
C ASP A 104 31.34 24.45 -6.53
N ILE A 105 31.13 25.78 -6.50
CA ILE A 105 31.93 26.69 -5.67
C ILE A 105 31.86 26.29 -4.19
N ILE A 106 30.66 26.00 -3.67
CA ILE A 106 30.48 25.56 -2.29
C ILE A 106 31.25 24.26 -2.07
N GLY A 107 31.13 23.27 -2.96
CA GLY A 107 31.88 22.01 -2.87
C GLY A 107 33.40 22.23 -2.77
N ASN A 108 33.95 23.12 -3.60
CA ASN A 108 35.37 23.48 -3.57
C ASN A 108 35.77 24.16 -2.24
N ILE A 109 34.94 25.06 -1.72
CA ILE A 109 35.17 25.69 -0.41
C ILE A 109 35.20 24.63 0.69
N VAL A 110 34.23 23.71 0.72
CA VAL A 110 34.17 22.66 1.75
C VAL A 110 35.42 21.78 1.69
N MET A 111 35.85 21.38 0.49
CA MET A 111 37.08 20.58 0.31
C MET A 111 38.33 21.29 0.84
N CYS A 112 38.46 22.61 0.61
CA CYS A 112 39.59 23.38 1.14
C CYS A 112 39.52 23.56 2.67
N VAL A 113 38.32 23.74 3.24
CA VAL A 113 38.13 24.09 4.66
C VAL A 113 38.11 22.86 5.59
N LEU A 114 37.89 21.64 5.07
CA LEU A 114 37.95 20.38 5.86
C LEU A 114 39.31 20.12 6.54
N PHE A 115 40.35 20.89 6.20
CA PHE A 115 41.71 20.76 6.74
C PHE A 115 42.16 21.96 7.59
N ASP A 116 41.32 22.99 7.77
CA ASP A 116 41.64 24.19 8.55
C ASP A 116 40.94 24.22 9.91
N THR A 117 41.63 24.72 10.94
CA THR A 117 41.18 24.74 12.34
C THR A 117 40.22 25.89 12.68
N GLU A 118 40.06 26.89 11.80
CA GLU A 118 39.20 28.08 11.99
C GLU A 118 37.92 28.06 11.14
N MET A 119 37.33 26.88 10.96
CA MET A 119 36.16 26.63 10.11
C MET A 119 34.86 27.39 10.50
N SER A 120 34.74 27.89 11.74
CA SER A 120 33.50 28.51 12.24
C SER A 120 33.18 29.88 11.63
N LEU A 121 34.19 30.65 11.18
CA LEU A 121 33.99 31.99 10.59
C LEU A 121 33.48 31.94 9.13
N HIS A 122 33.84 30.90 8.37
CA HIS A 122 33.46 30.76 6.96
C HIS A 122 32.04 30.20 6.76
N LEU A 123 31.50 29.52 7.78
CA LEU A 123 30.24 28.79 7.69
C LEU A 123 29.03 29.71 7.44
N GLN A 124 29.01 30.89 8.06
CA GLN A 124 27.88 31.81 7.95
C GLN A 124 27.66 32.28 6.52
N GLY A 125 28.73 32.73 5.83
CA GLY A 125 28.62 33.21 4.45
C GLY A 125 28.19 32.10 3.47
N VAL A 126 28.63 30.86 3.71
CA VAL A 126 28.20 29.70 2.93
C VAL A 126 26.73 29.38 3.17
N LEU A 127 26.27 29.29 4.42
CA LEU A 127 24.86 29.00 4.73
C LEU A 127 23.92 30.11 4.26
N GLU A 128 24.34 31.38 4.33
CA GLU A 128 23.57 32.49 3.75
C GLU A 128 23.49 32.42 2.22
N THR A 129 24.56 31.97 1.55
CA THR A 129 24.54 31.69 0.12
C THR A 129 23.57 30.54 -0.22
N VAL A 130 23.58 29.48 0.61
CA VAL A 130 22.65 28.35 0.46
C VAL A 130 21.19 28.79 0.66
N ASP A 131 20.89 29.64 1.65
CA ASP A 131 19.54 30.15 1.94
C ASP A 131 18.87 30.82 0.73
N VAL A 132 19.67 31.45 -0.15
CA VAL A 132 19.21 32.05 -1.41
C VAL A 132 18.87 30.99 -2.46
N ILE A 133 19.77 30.03 -2.68
CA ILE A 133 19.58 29.00 -3.73
C ILE A 133 18.58 27.91 -3.34
N ILE A 134 18.18 27.77 -2.07
CA ILE A 134 17.10 26.85 -1.64
C ILE A 134 15.73 27.53 -1.51
N SER A 135 15.61 28.75 -2.05
CA SER A 135 14.38 29.53 -2.02
C SER A 135 13.27 28.90 -2.86
N ASP A 136 12.02 29.15 -2.48
CA ASP A 136 10.84 28.71 -3.26
C ASP A 136 10.87 29.22 -4.71
N ASP A 137 11.44 30.41 -4.93
CA ASP A 137 11.60 31.02 -6.26
C ASP A 137 12.58 30.24 -7.16
N SER A 138 13.45 29.41 -6.58
CA SER A 138 14.44 28.60 -7.32
C SER A 138 13.93 27.24 -7.77
N ARG A 139 12.70 26.87 -7.39
CA ARG A 139 12.10 25.53 -7.60
C ARG A 139 12.11 25.07 -9.05
N GLU A 140 11.78 25.97 -9.99
CA GLU A 140 11.81 25.66 -11.43
C GLU A 140 13.23 25.36 -11.92
N SER A 141 14.22 26.13 -11.46
CA SER A 141 15.63 25.93 -11.81
C SER A 141 16.17 24.59 -11.30
N TRP A 142 15.80 24.20 -10.07
CA TRP A 142 16.15 22.89 -9.51
C TRP A 142 15.43 21.74 -10.22
N THR A 143 14.17 21.94 -10.60
CA THR A 143 13.40 20.95 -11.37
C THR A 143 14.08 20.70 -12.71
N PHE A 144 14.54 21.75 -13.39
CA PHE A 144 15.33 21.64 -14.62
C PHE A 144 16.66 20.91 -14.40
N LEU A 145 17.41 21.24 -13.33
CA LEU A 145 18.67 20.55 -13.00
C LEU A 145 18.47 19.06 -12.72
N ASN A 146 17.40 18.71 -12.02
CA ASN A 146 17.10 17.35 -11.62
C ASN A 146 16.57 16.46 -12.75
N GLN A 147 16.00 17.05 -13.81
CA GLN A 147 15.54 16.35 -15.02
C GLN A 147 16.69 15.82 -15.88
N ASN A 148 17.84 16.49 -15.88
CA ASN A 148 19.00 16.02 -16.64
C ASN A 148 19.68 14.88 -15.87
N ASP A 149 19.55 13.66 -16.38
CA ASP A 149 20.10 12.44 -15.75
C ASP A 149 21.60 12.51 -15.48
N THR A 150 22.35 13.40 -16.14
CA THR A 150 23.79 13.55 -15.93
C THR A 150 24.17 14.48 -14.77
N ASN A 151 23.26 15.34 -14.32
CA ASN A 151 23.55 16.33 -13.28
C ASN A 151 23.17 15.81 -11.88
N ASN A 152 24.10 15.95 -10.94
CA ASN A 152 23.96 15.55 -9.54
C ASN A 152 24.03 16.75 -8.57
N SER A 153 23.75 17.97 -9.05
CA SER A 153 23.93 19.21 -8.29
C SER A 153 23.16 19.21 -6.95
N SER A 154 21.95 18.67 -6.89
CA SER A 154 21.16 18.57 -5.64
C SER A 154 21.83 17.65 -4.61
N SER A 155 22.35 16.51 -5.06
CA SER A 155 23.11 15.56 -4.24
C SER A 155 24.47 16.15 -3.81
N ASN A 156 25.17 16.85 -4.71
CA ASN A 156 26.45 17.52 -4.39
C ASN A 156 26.26 18.61 -3.33
N LEU A 157 25.18 19.39 -3.41
CA LEU A 157 24.86 20.39 -2.41
C LEU A 157 24.64 19.76 -1.03
N LEU A 158 23.85 18.68 -0.96
CA LEU A 158 23.61 17.97 0.30
C LEU A 158 24.90 17.34 0.85
N SER A 159 25.74 16.78 -0.02
CA SER A 159 27.05 16.23 0.36
C SER A 159 28.01 17.30 0.89
N ALA A 160 28.05 18.48 0.26
CA ALA A 160 28.85 19.60 0.74
C ALA A 160 28.37 20.08 2.13
N LEU A 161 27.05 20.12 2.36
CA LEU A 161 26.46 20.44 3.66
C LEU A 161 26.78 19.38 4.73
N GLU A 162 26.84 18.09 4.36
CA GLU A 162 27.32 17.00 5.22
C GLU A 162 28.79 17.17 5.61
N GLY A 163 29.64 17.52 4.63
CA GLY A 163 31.05 17.84 4.88
C GLY A 163 31.21 19.03 5.83
N LEU A 164 30.43 20.10 5.63
CA LEU A 164 30.40 21.26 6.53
C LEU A 164 29.97 20.88 7.93
N ALA A 165 28.93 20.09 8.11
CA ALA A 165 28.50 19.65 9.44
C ALA A 165 29.57 18.82 10.15
N GLY A 166 30.31 18.00 9.40
CA GLY A 166 31.37 17.13 9.90
C GLY A 166 32.60 17.87 10.42
N GLY A 167 33.02 18.95 9.77
CA GLY A 167 34.24 19.68 10.16
C GLY A 167 34.05 20.73 11.27
N LEU A 168 32.84 20.93 11.81
CA LEU A 168 32.60 21.99 12.81
C LEU A 168 33.34 21.73 14.12
N VAL A 169 33.95 22.78 14.65
CA VAL A 169 34.67 22.77 15.93
C VAL A 169 33.88 23.54 16.98
N GLY A 170 33.68 22.93 18.15
CA GLY A 170 32.97 23.55 19.28
C GLY A 170 31.44 23.52 19.15
N GLU A 171 30.77 24.30 20.02
CA GLU A 171 29.32 24.53 19.96
C GLU A 171 29.03 25.73 19.06
N VAL A 172 28.10 25.55 18.12
CA VAL A 172 27.78 26.53 17.08
C VAL A 172 26.27 26.56 16.89
N SER A 173 25.69 27.74 16.79
CA SER A 173 24.28 27.90 16.40
C SER A 173 24.17 28.96 15.31
N PHE A 174 23.36 28.68 14.31
CA PHE A 174 23.09 29.60 13.21
C PHE A 174 21.63 29.46 12.79
N ALA A 175 20.98 30.59 12.55
CA ALA A 175 19.59 30.63 12.11
C ALA A 175 19.44 31.64 10.97
N SER A 176 18.81 31.20 9.91
CA SER A 176 18.38 32.03 8.77
C SER A 176 16.90 31.80 8.50
N LYS A 177 16.38 32.28 7.36
CA LYS A 177 14.97 32.12 7.03
C LYS A 177 14.61 30.65 6.73
N ARG A 178 15.52 29.89 6.09
CA ARG A 178 15.26 28.53 5.62
C ARG A 178 16.29 27.49 6.11
N ILE A 179 17.22 27.89 6.97
CA ILE A 179 18.23 26.99 7.54
C ILE A 179 18.34 27.25 9.03
N LEU A 180 18.21 26.20 9.84
CA LEU A 180 18.61 26.21 11.24
C LEU A 180 19.71 25.18 11.47
N LEU A 181 20.84 25.64 11.98
CA LEU A 181 21.96 24.80 12.39
C LEU A 181 22.16 24.91 13.89
N ASN A 182 22.30 23.77 14.55
CA ASN A 182 22.66 23.72 15.96
C ASN A 182 23.66 22.59 16.21
N ARG A 183 24.76 22.91 16.89
CA ARG A 183 25.77 21.96 17.33
C ARG A 183 25.96 22.08 18.83
N THR A 184 25.63 21.02 19.55
CA THR A 184 25.63 20.98 21.01
C THR A 184 26.26 19.69 21.53
N THR A 185 26.69 19.71 22.78
CA THR A 185 27.09 18.50 23.50
C THR A 185 25.91 17.85 24.21
N PHE A 186 25.88 16.52 24.28
CA PHE A 186 24.86 15.79 25.06
C PHE A 186 25.42 14.58 25.80
N ASN A 187 24.69 14.15 26.82
CA ASN A 187 25.03 13.03 27.69
C ASN A 187 23.86 12.06 27.79
N ASN A 188 24.10 10.79 27.50
CA ASN A 188 23.17 9.67 27.54
C ASN A 188 21.93 9.76 26.64
N SER A 189 21.20 10.88 26.63
CA SER A 189 20.03 11.09 25.78
C SER A 189 20.03 12.49 25.16
N PHE A 190 19.46 12.61 23.98
CA PHE A 190 19.27 13.89 23.31
C PHE A 190 17.84 14.00 22.79
N THR A 191 17.15 15.06 23.19
CA THR A 191 15.82 15.39 22.68
C THR A 191 15.81 16.87 22.33
N ALA A 192 15.46 17.20 21.10
CA ALA A 192 15.41 18.59 20.64
C ALA A 192 14.23 18.81 19.69
N ASP A 193 13.55 19.96 19.86
CA ASP A 193 12.69 20.54 18.84
C ASP A 193 13.56 21.40 17.92
N LEU A 194 13.61 21.02 16.64
CA LEU A 194 14.47 21.66 15.67
C LEU A 194 13.81 22.85 14.99
N ASN A 195 12.49 22.87 14.77
CA ASN A 195 11.85 24.02 14.08
C ASN A 195 10.33 24.07 14.31
N SER A 196 9.86 23.57 15.45
CA SER A 196 8.42 23.36 15.76
C SER A 196 7.69 22.38 14.84
N THR A 197 8.35 21.88 13.79
CA THR A 197 7.84 20.89 12.85
C THR A 197 8.59 19.57 12.95
N ILE A 198 9.74 19.51 13.62
CA ILE A 198 10.57 18.31 13.67
C ILE A 198 11.13 18.15 15.07
N THR A 199 10.92 16.99 15.67
CA THR A 199 11.53 16.62 16.94
C THR A 199 12.41 15.40 16.75
N ILE A 200 13.62 15.47 17.28
CA ILE A 200 14.58 14.37 17.29
C ILE A 200 14.71 13.84 18.71
N ASP A 201 14.71 12.51 18.85
CA ASP A 201 14.89 11.81 20.12
C ASP A 201 15.89 10.65 19.98
N LEU A 202 16.95 10.69 20.79
CA LEU A 202 17.96 9.64 20.93
C LEU A 202 17.96 9.15 22.38
N PRO A 203 17.22 8.07 22.70
CA PRO A 203 17.16 7.54 24.05
C PRO A 203 18.32 6.58 24.34
N ASN A 204 18.88 6.66 25.56
CA ASN A 204 19.79 5.65 26.14
C ASN A 204 21.01 5.28 25.29
N THR A 205 21.75 6.29 24.83
CA THR A 205 22.94 6.13 23.98
C THR A 205 24.19 5.68 24.74
N ASN A 206 24.22 5.80 26.07
CA ASN A 206 25.42 5.62 26.91
C ASN A 206 26.62 6.52 26.52
N PHE A 207 26.39 7.59 25.73
CA PHE A 207 27.43 8.54 25.37
C PHE A 207 27.70 9.57 26.45
N ILE A 208 28.94 10.05 26.50
CA ILE A 208 29.40 11.09 27.41
C ILE A 208 30.14 12.14 26.59
N ASN A 209 29.68 13.39 26.66
CA ASN A 209 30.25 14.57 26.02
C ASN A 209 30.49 14.38 24.51
N VAL A 210 29.47 13.87 23.83
CA VAL A 210 29.47 13.67 22.37
C VAL A 210 28.83 14.87 21.70
N PHE A 211 29.39 15.31 20.57
CA PHE A 211 28.84 16.40 19.79
C PHE A 211 27.79 15.87 18.82
N ILE A 212 26.64 16.53 18.79
CA ILE A 212 25.61 16.36 17.77
C ILE A 212 25.45 17.65 16.99
N THR A 213 25.44 17.55 15.67
CA THR A 213 25.11 18.66 14.76
C THR A 213 23.82 18.34 14.06
N THR A 214 22.86 19.27 14.12
CA THR A 214 21.61 19.19 13.38
C THR A 214 21.52 20.38 12.43
N ILE A 215 21.20 20.13 11.17
CA ILE A 215 20.86 21.18 10.20
C ILE A 215 19.48 20.87 9.63
N THR A 216 18.55 21.79 9.81
CA THR A 216 17.15 21.65 9.36
C THR A 216 16.90 22.56 8.17
N PHE A 217 16.34 21.97 7.12
CA PHE A 217 15.99 22.63 5.86
C PHE A 217 14.49 22.47 5.56
N PRO A 218 13.64 23.46 5.90
CA PRO A 218 12.21 23.39 5.67
C PRO A 218 11.81 23.36 4.19
N THR A 219 12.64 23.94 3.30
CA THR A 219 12.33 24.14 1.87
C THR A 219 13.16 23.25 0.93
N LEU A 220 13.95 22.30 1.46
CA LEU A 220 14.78 21.43 0.62
C LEU A 220 13.96 20.45 -0.24
N ASN A 221 12.66 20.31 0.05
CA ASN A 221 11.69 19.64 -0.81
C ASN A 221 11.58 20.30 -2.21
N ASN A 222 11.98 21.56 -2.37
CA ASN A 222 12.07 22.24 -3.67
C ASN A 222 13.35 21.91 -4.46
N VAL A 223 14.37 21.41 -3.77
CA VAL A 223 15.73 21.19 -4.30
C VAL A 223 15.95 19.71 -4.61
N MET A 224 15.54 18.84 -3.70
CA MET A 224 15.81 17.40 -3.79
C MET A 224 14.83 16.73 -4.76
N PRO A 225 15.32 15.89 -5.69
CA PRO A 225 14.44 15.15 -6.58
C PRO A 225 13.77 14.00 -5.84
N VAL A 226 12.61 13.58 -6.33
CA VAL A 226 11.91 12.40 -5.80
C VAL A 226 12.42 11.13 -6.50
N ARG A 227 13.72 10.84 -6.35
CA ARG A 227 14.33 9.59 -6.84
C ARG A 227 14.23 8.55 -5.73
N ASN A 228 13.55 7.44 -5.94
CA ASN A 228 13.48 6.36 -4.96
C ASN A 228 14.02 5.02 -5.54
N THR A 229 14.25 4.05 -4.67
CA THR A 229 14.68 2.69 -5.03
C THR A 229 13.62 1.89 -5.78
N LEU A 230 12.34 2.25 -5.65
CA LEU A 230 11.21 1.57 -6.30
C LEU A 230 11.19 1.84 -7.82
N ASP A 231 11.48 3.08 -8.25
CA ASP A 231 11.60 3.46 -9.65
C ASP A 231 12.79 2.76 -10.34
N ALA A 232 13.83 2.38 -9.60
CA ALA A 232 14.99 1.65 -10.14
C ALA A 232 14.60 0.30 -10.77
N SER A 233 13.51 -0.33 -10.32
CA SER A 233 12.99 -1.56 -10.92
C SER A 233 12.26 -1.34 -12.25
N LEU A 234 11.79 -0.11 -12.50
CA LEU A 234 11.08 0.31 -13.70
C LEU A 234 12.03 0.84 -14.79
N PHE A 235 13.26 1.26 -14.45
CA PHE A 235 14.26 1.71 -15.44
C PHE A 235 14.78 0.61 -16.38
N ASN A 236 14.41 -0.66 -16.18
CA ASN A 236 14.66 -1.75 -17.13
C ASN A 236 13.43 -2.12 -17.98
N ALA A 237 12.27 -1.49 -17.75
CA ALA A 237 11.07 -1.66 -18.56
C ALA A 237 10.92 -0.45 -19.49
N THR A 238 10.96 -0.72 -20.79
CA THR A 238 10.67 0.25 -21.85
C THR A 238 9.43 1.08 -21.56
N SER A 239 9.63 2.39 -21.37
CA SER A 239 8.72 3.52 -21.62
C SER A 239 7.27 3.13 -21.91
N ASN A 240 6.39 3.24 -20.91
CA ASN A 240 4.96 3.64 -21.00
C ASN A 240 4.17 3.29 -19.72
N GLU A 241 4.78 3.33 -18.54
CA GLU A 241 4.03 3.24 -17.27
C GLU A 241 4.01 4.62 -16.60
N THR A 242 2.82 5.06 -16.21
CA THR A 242 2.60 6.33 -15.50
C THR A 242 3.35 6.30 -14.18
N VAL A 243 4.31 7.21 -14.04
CA VAL A 243 5.11 7.43 -12.83
C VAL A 243 4.16 7.65 -11.66
N ILE A 244 4.34 6.88 -10.58
CA ILE A 244 3.65 7.11 -9.30
C ILE A 244 4.22 8.41 -8.74
N ASP A 245 3.42 9.47 -8.66
CA ASP A 245 3.90 10.75 -8.14
C ASP A 245 4.12 10.61 -6.62
N ASN A 246 5.37 10.44 -6.22
CA ASN A 246 5.78 10.58 -4.83
C ASN A 246 6.10 12.06 -4.56
N ALA A 247 5.80 12.56 -3.37
CA ALA A 247 6.17 13.92 -2.97
C ALA A 247 6.90 13.93 -1.63
N ILE A 248 7.89 14.81 -1.51
CA ILE A 248 8.54 15.07 -0.23
C ILE A 248 7.59 15.93 0.61
N ASN A 249 7.03 15.35 1.68
CA ASN A 249 6.01 15.99 2.52
C ASN A 249 6.50 16.33 3.94
N GLY A 250 7.82 16.40 4.10
CA GLY A 250 8.48 16.79 5.34
C GLY A 250 9.68 17.69 5.05
N ALA A 251 10.15 18.36 6.09
CA ALA A 251 11.42 19.07 6.05
C ALA A 251 12.59 18.08 6.07
N VAL A 252 13.69 18.44 5.40
CA VAL A 252 14.90 17.60 5.38
C VAL A 252 15.78 17.98 6.57
N VAL A 253 16.28 16.98 7.30
CA VAL A 253 17.18 17.19 8.44
C VAL A 253 18.45 16.40 8.25
N LEU A 254 19.57 17.10 8.30
CA LEU A 254 20.88 16.50 8.43
C LEU A 254 21.24 16.35 9.92
N VAL A 255 21.63 15.15 10.32
CA VAL A 255 22.10 14.86 11.69
C VAL A 255 23.48 14.19 11.61
N GLN A 256 24.47 14.79 12.27
CA GLN A 256 25.83 14.25 12.32
C GLN A 256 26.29 14.09 13.77
N ILE A 257 26.84 12.92 14.10
CA ILE A 257 27.40 12.59 15.42
C ILE A 257 28.80 11.98 15.23
N ASN A 258 29.74 12.32 16.11
CA ASN A 258 31.10 11.76 16.11
C ASN A 258 31.22 10.40 16.85
N ALA A 259 30.20 9.55 16.77
CA ALA A 259 30.13 8.24 17.44
C ALA A 259 29.18 7.29 16.68
N THR A 260 29.33 5.97 16.89
CA THR A 260 28.49 4.93 16.26
C THR A 260 27.11 4.88 16.90
N ILE A 261 26.06 5.20 16.14
CA ILE A 261 24.75 5.53 16.70
C ILE A 261 23.93 4.31 17.15
N PRO A 262 23.29 4.38 18.33
CA PRO A 262 22.19 3.53 18.72
C PRO A 262 20.87 4.25 18.44
N ASN A 263 20.12 3.81 17.42
CA ASN A 263 18.69 4.09 17.16
C ASN A 263 18.16 5.52 17.42
N VAL A 264 17.73 6.21 16.36
CA VAL A 264 17.09 7.53 16.44
C VAL A 264 15.59 7.45 16.17
N THR A 265 14.81 8.27 16.87
CA THR A 265 13.41 8.52 16.56
C THR A 265 13.24 9.97 16.10
N LEU A 266 12.57 10.16 14.97
CA LEU A 266 12.30 11.47 14.39
C LEU A 266 10.80 11.63 14.21
N SER A 267 10.25 12.75 14.65
CA SER A 267 8.83 13.07 14.45
C SER A 267 8.71 14.33 13.62
N TYR A 268 7.89 14.30 12.57
CA TYR A 268 7.77 15.37 11.59
C TYR A 268 6.31 15.77 11.40
N ASN A 269 6.04 17.07 11.34
CA ASN A 269 4.76 17.60 10.92
C ASN A 269 4.67 17.62 9.39
N LYS A 270 3.57 17.08 8.85
CA LYS A 270 3.29 17.10 7.40
C LYS A 270 3.27 18.55 6.88
N LEU A 271 4.01 18.83 5.81
CA LEU A 271 3.98 20.13 5.12
C LEU A 271 2.61 20.37 4.47
N ASN A 272 2.14 19.36 3.74
CA ASN A 272 0.80 19.27 3.20
C ASN A 272 -0.03 18.26 4.00
N LYS A 273 -1.00 18.80 4.76
CA LYS A 273 -1.93 18.02 5.58
C LYS A 273 -3.04 17.35 4.77
N SER A 274 -3.21 17.71 3.49
CA SER A 274 -4.20 17.07 2.62
C SER A 274 -3.76 15.70 2.11
N LEU A 275 -2.48 15.33 2.29
CA LEU A 275 -1.96 14.02 1.92
C LEU A 275 -2.22 13.01 3.04
N SER A 276 -3.23 12.18 2.84
CA SER A 276 -3.76 11.21 3.80
C SER A 276 -3.12 9.82 3.72
N GLU A 277 -2.27 9.59 2.72
CA GLU A 277 -1.64 8.29 2.46
C GLU A 277 -0.57 7.92 3.49
N VAL A 278 -0.15 6.65 3.48
CA VAL A 278 0.87 6.13 4.41
C VAL A 278 2.23 6.76 4.08
N PRO A 279 2.86 7.49 5.02
CA PRO A 279 4.17 8.08 4.80
C PRO A 279 5.28 7.04 4.82
N GLN A 280 6.30 7.24 3.98
CA GLN A 280 7.53 6.45 3.96
C GLN A 280 8.67 7.24 4.61
N CYS A 281 9.27 6.64 5.64
CA CYS A 281 10.44 7.18 6.32
C CYS A 281 11.70 6.83 5.53
N VAL A 282 12.45 7.83 5.07
CA VAL A 282 13.57 7.63 4.15
C VAL A 282 14.77 8.52 4.51
N PHE A 283 15.91 8.15 3.97
CA PHE A 283 17.14 8.95 4.02
C PHE A 283 17.75 9.07 2.63
N TRP A 284 18.60 10.07 2.43
CA TRP A 284 19.33 10.23 1.18
C TRP A 284 20.56 9.34 1.15
N ASN A 285 20.58 8.35 0.25
CA ASN A 285 21.70 7.46 0.04
C ASN A 285 22.52 7.88 -1.18
N PHE A 286 23.69 8.47 -0.96
CA PHE A 286 24.58 8.97 -2.01
C PHE A 286 25.11 7.89 -2.96
N SER A 287 25.18 6.62 -2.54
CA SER A 287 25.78 5.54 -3.34
C SER A 287 24.87 5.02 -4.46
N LEU A 288 23.57 5.32 -4.38
CA LEU A 288 22.59 4.88 -5.37
C LEU A 288 22.70 5.66 -6.69
N PHE A 289 22.19 5.06 -7.77
CA PHE A 289 22.16 5.65 -9.12
C PHE A 289 23.53 6.14 -9.61
N ASN A 290 24.57 5.30 -9.56
CA ASN A 290 25.95 5.67 -9.97
C ASN A 290 26.49 6.90 -9.23
N ASN A 291 26.39 6.92 -7.90
CA ASN A 291 26.80 8.05 -7.03
C ASN A 291 26.02 9.36 -7.25
N ARG A 292 24.80 9.28 -7.81
CA ARG A 292 23.91 10.46 -7.98
C ARG A 292 23.00 10.65 -6.77
N GLY A 293 22.80 9.61 -5.98
CA GLY A 293 21.96 9.62 -4.79
C GLY A 293 20.47 9.41 -5.08
N ALA A 294 19.80 8.77 -4.13
CA ALA A 294 18.34 8.59 -4.10
C ALA A 294 17.83 8.40 -2.66
N TRP A 295 16.53 8.57 -2.47
CA TRP A 295 15.84 8.24 -1.24
C TRP A 295 15.78 6.73 -1.06
N ASP A 296 16.21 6.28 0.12
CA ASP A 296 16.31 4.89 0.53
C ASP A 296 15.63 4.71 1.90
N ASP A 297 14.99 3.58 2.11
CA ASP A 297 14.29 3.25 3.36
C ASP A 297 15.08 2.24 4.23
N ASP A 298 16.24 1.77 3.76
CA ASP A 298 17.04 0.80 4.51
C ASP A 298 17.39 1.30 5.92
N GLY A 299 17.10 0.48 6.94
CA GLY A 299 17.31 0.83 8.33
C GLY A 299 16.32 1.84 8.94
N CYS A 300 15.36 2.37 8.17
CA CYS A 300 14.30 3.27 8.63
C CYS A 300 12.92 2.58 8.56
N ARG A 301 12.05 2.87 9.54
CA ARG A 301 10.68 2.35 9.57
C ARG A 301 9.69 3.38 10.09
N PHE A 302 8.49 3.34 9.52
CA PHE A 302 7.34 4.07 10.01
C PHE A 302 6.88 3.52 11.38
N VAL A 303 6.53 4.41 12.30
CA VAL A 303 6.04 4.07 13.65
C VAL A 303 4.59 4.49 13.82
N SER A 304 4.25 5.75 13.52
CA SER A 304 2.89 6.29 13.71
C SER A 304 2.65 7.55 12.91
N ASP A 305 1.38 7.85 12.60
CA ASP A 305 0.92 9.14 12.08
C ASP A 305 -0.25 9.61 12.95
N ILE A 306 -0.01 10.59 13.82
CA ILE A 306 -0.98 11.07 14.79
C ILE A 306 -1.02 12.59 14.69
N ASN A 307 -2.22 13.16 14.50
CA ASN A 307 -2.41 14.62 14.40
C ASN A 307 -1.58 15.31 13.31
N ASN A 308 -1.32 14.63 12.18
CA ASN A 308 -0.40 15.07 11.11
C ASN A 308 1.07 15.11 11.53
N THR A 309 1.43 14.41 12.60
CA THR A 309 2.82 14.19 13.02
C THR A 309 3.20 12.74 12.73
N VAL A 310 4.14 12.56 11.82
CA VAL A 310 4.68 11.27 11.40
C VAL A 310 5.92 10.95 12.22
N THR A 311 5.92 9.81 12.89
CA THR A 311 7.05 9.32 13.69
C THR A 311 7.77 8.20 12.93
N CYS A 312 9.08 8.36 12.79
CA CYS A 312 10.00 7.45 12.10
C CYS A 312 11.05 6.94 13.09
N PHE A 313 11.42 5.67 12.96
CA PHE A 313 12.52 5.06 13.70
C PHE A 313 13.61 4.65 12.71
N CYS A 314 14.85 5.08 12.92
CA CYS A 314 15.99 4.71 12.08
C CYS A 314 17.14 4.18 12.94
N ASN A 315 17.93 3.24 12.41
CA ASN A 315 19.07 2.64 13.10
C ASN A 315 20.43 3.26 12.73
N HIS A 316 20.43 4.31 11.90
CA HIS A 316 21.60 5.08 11.49
C HIS A 316 21.31 6.58 11.63
N LEU A 317 22.30 7.43 11.39
CA LEU A 317 22.13 8.87 11.18
C LEU A 317 22.66 9.24 9.80
N THR A 318 21.79 9.83 9.00
CA THR A 318 22.06 10.32 7.64
C THR A 318 21.16 11.54 7.41
N SER A 319 21.22 12.16 6.24
CA SER A 319 20.24 13.17 5.85
C SER A 319 18.84 12.55 5.70
N PHE A 320 17.91 12.90 6.59
CA PHE A 320 16.56 12.32 6.67
C PHE A 320 15.49 13.18 6.01
N SER A 321 14.49 12.53 5.44
CA SER A 321 13.29 13.16 4.87
C SER A 321 12.08 12.25 5.00
N ILE A 322 10.90 12.81 4.74
CA ILE A 322 9.66 12.03 4.59
C ILE A 322 9.21 12.10 3.15
N LEU A 323 9.12 10.93 2.53
CA LEU A 323 8.38 10.75 1.29
C LEU A 323 6.93 10.40 1.62
N MET A 324 6.00 11.01 0.91
CA MET A 324 4.59 10.71 0.95
C MET A 324 4.17 10.33 -0.46
N SER A 325 3.52 9.18 -0.61
CA SER A 325 2.89 8.86 -1.90
C SER A 325 1.79 9.89 -2.15
N THR A 326 1.77 10.51 -3.34
CA THR A 326 0.63 11.35 -3.75
C THR A 326 -0.41 10.58 -4.56
N ASP A 327 -0.16 9.28 -4.77
CA ASP A 327 -1.14 8.35 -5.30
C ASP A 327 -1.48 7.25 -4.29
N ILE A 328 -2.77 7.25 -3.94
CA ILE A 328 -3.69 6.11 -3.94
C ILE A 328 -3.00 4.77 -4.30
N PRO A 329 -3.24 3.66 -3.56
CA PRO A 329 -2.76 2.32 -3.95
C PRO A 329 -2.98 2.11 -5.45
N PRO A 330 -1.99 1.58 -6.21
CA PRO A 330 -1.91 1.72 -7.66
C PRO A 330 -3.29 1.53 -8.30
N PRO A 331 -3.77 2.48 -9.12
CA PRO A 331 -5.14 2.46 -9.64
C PRO A 331 -5.43 1.13 -10.34
N GLU A 332 -4.46 0.49 -10.98
CA GLU A 332 -4.62 -0.84 -11.57
C GLU A 332 -4.89 -1.94 -10.54
N LEU A 333 -4.32 -1.87 -9.33
CA LEU A 333 -4.55 -2.83 -8.26
C LEU A 333 -5.89 -2.57 -7.57
N ARG A 334 -6.26 -1.31 -7.32
CA ARG A 334 -7.58 -0.94 -6.80
C ARG A 334 -8.67 -1.25 -7.81
N GLU A 335 -8.50 -0.85 -9.06
CA GLU A 335 -9.43 -1.14 -10.16
C GLU A 335 -9.52 -2.64 -10.43
N ALA A 336 -8.41 -3.39 -10.39
CA ALA A 336 -8.48 -4.84 -10.47
C ALA A 336 -9.20 -5.46 -9.26
N LEU A 337 -8.92 -5.02 -8.03
CA LEU A 337 -9.63 -5.51 -6.85
C LEU A 337 -11.11 -5.08 -6.86
N ASP A 338 -11.45 -3.89 -7.36
CA ASP A 338 -12.81 -3.37 -7.46
C ASP A 338 -13.60 -4.14 -8.51
N ILE A 339 -13.02 -4.37 -9.69
CA ILE A 339 -13.60 -5.20 -10.74
C ILE A 339 -13.75 -6.62 -10.25
N ILE A 340 -12.69 -7.22 -9.68
CA ILE A 340 -12.73 -8.61 -9.18
C ILE A 340 -13.77 -8.74 -8.07
N THR A 341 -13.86 -7.79 -7.14
CA THR A 341 -14.79 -7.89 -6.02
C THR A 341 -16.22 -7.60 -6.45
N TYR A 342 -16.48 -6.52 -7.17
CA TYR A 342 -17.84 -6.16 -7.56
C TYR A 342 -18.43 -7.17 -8.54
N VAL A 343 -17.65 -7.54 -9.58
CA VAL A 343 -18.07 -8.57 -10.54
C VAL A 343 -18.11 -9.94 -9.87
N GLY A 344 -17.12 -10.28 -9.03
CA GLY A 344 -17.07 -11.55 -8.31
C GLY A 344 -18.23 -11.73 -7.34
N VAL A 345 -18.53 -10.73 -6.50
CA VAL A 345 -19.66 -10.73 -5.56
C VAL A 345 -20.99 -10.75 -6.32
N ALA A 346 -21.13 -10.03 -7.43
CA ALA A 346 -22.34 -10.10 -8.27
C ALA A 346 -22.54 -11.51 -8.87
N ILE A 347 -21.47 -12.13 -9.37
CA ILE A 347 -21.49 -13.53 -9.85
C ILE A 347 -21.84 -14.48 -8.69
N SER A 348 -21.26 -14.27 -7.51
CA SER A 348 -21.53 -15.05 -6.29
C SER A 348 -23.00 -14.98 -5.92
N LEU A 349 -23.59 -13.78 -5.82
CA LEU A 349 -25.01 -13.59 -5.52
C LEU A 349 -25.91 -14.28 -6.53
N ALA A 350 -25.66 -14.08 -7.83
CA ALA A 350 -26.43 -14.73 -8.89
C ALA A 350 -26.35 -16.27 -8.79
N SER A 351 -25.15 -16.79 -8.53
CA SER A 351 -24.92 -18.23 -8.41
C SER A 351 -25.59 -18.83 -7.16
N LEU A 352 -25.63 -18.12 -6.04
CA LEU A 352 -26.31 -18.53 -4.81
C LEU A 352 -27.83 -18.58 -5.00
N VAL A 353 -28.41 -17.60 -5.70
CA VAL A 353 -29.84 -17.61 -6.04
C VAL A 353 -30.17 -18.81 -6.94
N ILE A 354 -29.36 -19.07 -7.97
CA ILE A 354 -29.52 -20.24 -8.84
C ILE A 354 -29.39 -21.54 -8.03
N CYS A 355 -28.44 -21.62 -7.12
CA CYS A 355 -28.22 -22.76 -6.23
C CYS A 355 -29.49 -23.08 -5.41
N LEU A 356 -30.09 -22.06 -4.79
CA LEU A 356 -31.33 -22.21 -4.01
C LEU A 356 -32.52 -22.67 -4.88
N ILE A 357 -32.62 -22.17 -6.12
CA ILE A 357 -33.67 -22.59 -7.06
C ILE A 357 -33.51 -24.07 -7.44
N ILE A 358 -32.29 -24.50 -7.78
CA ILE A 358 -31.99 -25.89 -8.14
C ILE A 358 -32.31 -26.82 -6.95
N GLU A 359 -31.84 -26.46 -5.76
CA GLU A 359 -32.08 -27.23 -4.55
C GLU A 359 -33.57 -27.32 -4.20
N GLY A 360 -34.33 -26.22 -4.36
CA GLY A 360 -35.78 -26.21 -4.17
C GLY A 360 -36.52 -27.13 -5.16
N TYR A 361 -36.11 -27.15 -6.42
CA TYR A 361 -36.70 -28.03 -7.45
C TYR A 361 -36.39 -29.51 -7.19
N VAL A 362 -35.14 -29.81 -6.87
CA VAL A 362 -34.65 -31.17 -6.63
C VAL A 362 -35.09 -31.70 -5.26
N TRP A 363 -35.53 -30.82 -4.36
CA TRP A 363 -35.93 -31.14 -2.99
C TRP A 363 -36.82 -32.36 -2.90
N LYS A 364 -37.92 -32.40 -3.69
CA LYS A 364 -38.89 -33.53 -3.67
C LYS A 364 -38.31 -34.83 -4.24
N ALA A 365 -37.39 -34.76 -5.19
CA ALA A 365 -36.81 -35.93 -5.85
C ALA A 365 -35.71 -36.60 -5.00
N VAL A 366 -34.97 -35.83 -4.20
CA VAL A 366 -33.74 -36.30 -3.53
C VAL A 366 -33.89 -36.48 -2.00
N THR A 367 -35.00 -36.02 -1.41
CA THR A 367 -35.33 -36.18 0.04
C THR A 367 -35.65 -37.60 0.50
N ARG A 368 -35.68 -38.61 -0.37
CA ARG A 368 -36.02 -39.99 0.02
C ARG A 368 -35.01 -40.63 1.00
N ASN A 369 -33.74 -40.20 0.96
CA ASN A 369 -32.69 -40.71 1.84
C ASN A 369 -32.33 -39.67 2.91
N ILE A 370 -32.30 -40.09 4.17
CA ILE A 370 -32.05 -39.23 5.34
C ILE A 370 -30.69 -38.49 5.26
N THR A 371 -29.65 -39.13 4.72
CA THR A 371 -28.31 -38.53 4.56
C THR A 371 -28.26 -37.54 3.41
N ALA A 372 -28.94 -37.84 2.30
CA ALA A 372 -29.05 -36.89 1.19
C ALA A 372 -29.85 -35.67 1.64
N PHE A 373 -30.96 -35.88 2.36
CA PHE A 373 -31.76 -34.83 2.97
C PHE A 373 -30.91 -33.89 3.83
N MET A 374 -30.13 -34.39 4.78
CA MET A 374 -29.29 -33.52 5.62
C MET A 374 -28.20 -32.78 4.84
N ARG A 375 -27.61 -33.41 3.82
CA ARG A 375 -26.61 -32.76 2.95
C ARG A 375 -27.22 -31.58 2.19
N HIS A 376 -28.39 -31.76 1.59
CA HIS A 376 -29.10 -30.68 0.90
C HIS A 376 -29.58 -29.59 1.87
N VAL A 377 -30.01 -29.97 3.09
CA VAL A 377 -30.28 -29.01 4.18
C VAL A 377 -29.04 -28.18 4.50
N SER A 378 -27.87 -28.80 4.66
CA SER A 378 -26.62 -28.07 4.91
C SER A 378 -26.26 -27.14 3.76
N ILE A 379 -26.37 -27.59 2.50
CA ILE A 379 -26.08 -26.75 1.32
C ILE A 379 -27.02 -25.53 1.27
N ILE A 380 -28.33 -25.72 1.46
CA ILE A 380 -29.29 -24.62 1.49
C ILE A 380 -28.96 -23.63 2.61
N ASN A 381 -28.69 -24.10 3.83
CA ASN A 381 -28.40 -23.19 4.93
C ASN A 381 -27.04 -22.48 4.77
N THR A 382 -26.03 -23.14 4.20
CA THR A 382 -24.76 -22.49 3.82
C THR A 382 -24.98 -21.43 2.75
N ALA A 383 -25.76 -21.73 1.70
CA ALA A 383 -26.06 -20.79 0.63
C ALA A 383 -26.90 -19.60 1.11
N VAL A 384 -27.93 -19.83 1.94
CA VAL A 384 -28.74 -18.77 2.55
C VAL A 384 -27.89 -17.90 3.47
N SER A 385 -27.03 -18.50 4.30
CA SER A 385 -26.18 -17.72 5.22
C SER A 385 -25.20 -16.85 4.45
N LEU A 386 -24.54 -17.38 3.41
CA LEU A 386 -23.64 -16.57 2.57
C LEU A 386 -24.39 -15.47 1.82
N LEU A 387 -25.58 -15.78 1.27
CA LEU A 387 -26.40 -14.80 0.56
C LEU A 387 -26.77 -13.61 1.46
N ILE A 388 -27.18 -13.88 2.71
CA ILE A 388 -27.51 -12.82 3.65
C ILE A 388 -26.25 -12.05 4.08
N ALA A 389 -25.12 -12.74 4.30
CA ALA A 389 -23.86 -12.09 4.62
C ALA A 389 -23.40 -11.14 3.51
N ASP A 390 -23.43 -11.58 2.24
CA ASP A 390 -23.04 -10.78 1.07
C ASP A 390 -23.98 -9.57 0.87
N ILE A 391 -25.29 -9.73 1.12
CA ILE A 391 -26.24 -8.60 1.09
C ILE A 391 -25.93 -7.60 2.21
N CYS A 392 -25.69 -8.08 3.44
CA CYS A 392 -25.31 -7.22 4.55
C CYS A 392 -23.96 -6.53 4.33
N PHE A 393 -23.03 -7.18 3.61
CA PHE A 393 -21.75 -6.62 3.20
C PHE A 393 -21.92 -5.47 2.21
N ILE A 394 -22.77 -5.65 1.19
CA ILE A 394 -23.08 -4.56 0.24
C ILE A 394 -23.77 -3.40 0.94
N ILE A 395 -24.71 -3.68 1.86
CA ILE A 395 -25.37 -2.63 2.65
C ILE A 395 -24.33 -1.91 3.53
N GLY A 396 -23.47 -2.66 4.23
CA GLY A 396 -22.38 -2.12 5.04
C GLY A 396 -21.43 -1.24 4.24
N ALA A 397 -21.09 -1.66 3.01
CA ALA A 397 -20.27 -0.89 2.08
C ALA A 397 -20.96 0.42 1.72
N SER A 398 -22.22 0.36 1.25
CA SER A 398 -22.99 1.54 0.84
C SER A 398 -23.26 2.55 1.97
N LEU A 399 -23.18 2.11 3.23
CA LEU A 399 -23.35 2.95 4.42
C LEU A 399 -22.02 3.53 4.92
N ALA A 400 -20.90 2.86 4.62
CA ALA A 400 -19.55 3.30 4.94
C ALA A 400 -19.05 4.33 3.92
N LYS A 401 -19.81 5.39 3.68
CA LYS A 401 -19.44 6.45 2.74
C LYS A 401 -18.24 7.24 3.27
N ASN A 402 -17.25 7.42 2.40
CA ASN A 402 -16.03 8.15 2.67
C ASN A 402 -16.31 9.63 3.01
N PRO A 403 -15.68 10.23 4.03
CA PRO A 403 -15.72 11.68 4.30
C PRO A 403 -15.11 12.54 3.18
N LEU A 404 -14.62 11.92 2.10
CA LEU A 404 -14.13 12.55 0.87
C LEU A 404 -15.26 12.96 -0.10
N GLU A 405 -16.50 12.45 0.08
CA GLU A 405 -17.60 12.71 -0.88
C GLU A 405 -18.26 14.10 -0.66
N ASN A 406 -18.07 14.73 0.51
CA ASN A 406 -18.53 16.11 0.80
C ASN A 406 -17.59 16.82 1.82
N PRO A 407 -16.64 17.65 1.37
CA PRO A 407 -15.77 18.39 2.29
C PRO A 407 -16.58 19.50 2.98
N GLY A 408 -16.97 19.29 4.23
CA GLY A 408 -17.56 20.34 5.09
C GLY A 408 -18.87 20.02 5.81
N GLU A 409 -19.40 18.81 5.71
CA GLU A 409 -20.49 18.35 6.60
C GLU A 409 -19.97 17.31 7.60
N ASP A 410 -20.20 17.55 8.90
CA ASP A 410 -19.99 16.58 9.98
C ASP A 410 -20.97 15.41 9.78
N TYR A 411 -20.62 14.45 8.90
CA TYR A 411 -21.45 13.29 8.65
C TYR A 411 -21.18 12.20 9.69
N GLU A 412 -22.05 12.10 10.71
CA GLU A 412 -22.06 10.96 11.62
C GLU A 412 -22.61 9.72 10.89
N VAL A 413 -21.80 8.66 10.75
CA VAL A 413 -22.29 7.35 10.28
C VAL A 413 -23.49 6.95 11.16
N PRO A 414 -24.64 6.57 10.58
CA PRO A 414 -25.78 6.13 11.37
C PRO A 414 -25.41 4.83 12.10
N VAL A 415 -25.01 4.98 13.37
CA VAL A 415 -24.41 3.93 14.19
C VAL A 415 -25.33 2.71 14.32
N GLY A 416 -26.66 2.91 14.30
CA GLY A 416 -27.65 1.84 14.37
C GLY A 416 -27.62 0.86 13.19
N PRO A 417 -27.88 1.31 11.94
CA PRO A 417 -27.81 0.49 10.74
C PRO A 417 -26.45 -0.20 10.54
N CYS A 418 -25.36 0.54 10.78
CA CYS A 418 -23.99 0.04 10.65
C CYS A 418 -23.68 -1.09 11.64
N SER A 419 -24.02 -0.89 12.93
CA SER A 419 -23.88 -1.92 13.98
C SER A 419 -24.66 -3.18 13.64
N THR A 420 -25.88 -2.99 13.13
CA THR A 420 -26.80 -4.08 12.78
C THR A 420 -26.25 -4.88 11.60
N ALA A 421 -25.76 -4.21 10.55
CA ALA A 421 -25.12 -4.86 9.41
C ALA A 421 -23.89 -5.68 9.84
N THR A 422 -23.01 -5.10 10.65
CA THR A 422 -21.81 -5.79 11.20
C THR A 422 -22.18 -7.03 12.01
N PHE A 423 -23.21 -6.94 12.86
CA PHE A 423 -23.68 -8.08 13.63
C PHE A 423 -24.18 -9.22 12.73
N PHE A 424 -25.03 -8.90 11.74
CA PHE A 424 -25.55 -9.91 10.83
C PHE A 424 -24.45 -10.51 9.97
N MET A 425 -23.51 -9.72 9.45
CA MET A 425 -22.33 -10.23 8.74
C MET A 425 -21.54 -11.22 9.61
N HIS A 426 -21.19 -10.83 10.84
CA HIS A 426 -20.47 -11.69 11.77
C HIS A 426 -21.21 -13.02 12.03
N PHE A 427 -22.50 -12.93 12.36
CA PHE A 427 -23.32 -14.10 12.64
C PHE A 427 -23.45 -15.05 11.45
N PHE A 428 -23.73 -14.52 10.26
CA PHE A 428 -23.97 -15.35 9.08
C PHE A 428 -22.68 -15.94 8.48
N TYR A 429 -21.53 -15.24 8.58
CA TYR A 429 -20.23 -15.85 8.24
C TYR A 429 -19.88 -17.00 9.18
N LEU A 430 -20.10 -16.84 10.50
CA LEU A 430 -19.95 -17.95 11.45
C LEU A 430 -20.94 -19.08 11.13
N ALA A 431 -22.21 -18.78 10.86
CA ALA A 431 -23.20 -19.79 10.52
C ALA A 431 -22.80 -20.59 9.27
N LEU A 432 -22.26 -19.94 8.24
CA LEU A 432 -21.68 -20.61 7.08
C LEU A 432 -20.59 -21.61 7.48
N LEU A 433 -19.62 -21.21 8.31
CA LEU A 433 -18.55 -22.08 8.80
C LEU A 433 -19.08 -23.29 9.57
N PHE A 434 -20.04 -23.08 10.46
CA PHE A 434 -20.63 -24.16 11.25
C PHE A 434 -21.51 -25.10 10.42
N TRP A 435 -22.25 -24.62 9.42
CA TRP A 435 -23.00 -25.49 8.50
C TRP A 435 -22.07 -26.34 7.62
N MET A 436 -20.91 -25.80 7.26
CA MET A 436 -19.86 -26.59 6.61
C MET A 436 -19.29 -27.66 7.54
N LEU A 437 -19.06 -27.35 8.83
CA LEU A 437 -18.69 -28.35 9.83
C LEU A 437 -19.75 -29.46 9.95
N VAL A 438 -21.05 -29.11 9.97
CA VAL A 438 -22.15 -30.08 10.00
C VAL A 438 -22.11 -30.98 8.76
N SER A 439 -21.83 -30.43 7.58
CA SER A 439 -21.64 -31.20 6.35
C SER A 439 -20.44 -32.17 6.45
N GLY A 440 -19.30 -31.71 6.98
CA GLY A 440 -18.13 -32.54 7.25
C GLY A 440 -18.44 -33.69 8.23
N LEU A 441 -19.07 -33.37 9.36
CA LEU A 441 -19.48 -34.36 10.37
C LEU A 441 -20.48 -35.38 9.82
N LEU A 442 -21.38 -34.97 8.91
CA LEU A 442 -22.31 -35.89 8.23
C LEU A 442 -21.57 -36.91 7.37
N LEU A 443 -20.51 -36.49 6.65
CA LEU A 443 -19.66 -37.39 5.87
C LEU A 443 -18.88 -38.35 6.76
N PHE A 444 -18.35 -37.86 7.89
CA PHE A 444 -17.68 -38.67 8.90
C PHE A 444 -18.62 -39.73 9.49
N TYR A 445 -19.81 -39.33 9.96
CA TYR A 445 -20.82 -40.21 10.52
C TYR A 445 -21.20 -41.32 9.55
N ARG A 446 -21.45 -41.01 8.28
CA ARG A 446 -21.77 -42.01 7.25
C ARG A 446 -20.64 -43.02 7.03
N THR A 447 -19.39 -42.56 7.05
CA THR A 447 -18.22 -43.38 6.73
C THR A 447 -17.83 -44.29 7.89
N VAL A 448 -17.96 -43.80 9.13
CA VAL A 448 -17.48 -44.49 10.34
C VAL A 448 -18.60 -45.23 11.08
N MET A 449 -19.80 -44.66 11.18
CA MET A 449 -20.91 -45.17 11.99
C MET A 449 -21.96 -45.92 11.16
N VAL A 450 -21.53 -46.93 10.41
CA VAL A 450 -22.37 -47.70 9.46
C VAL A 450 -23.55 -48.43 10.14
N PHE A 451 -23.47 -48.71 11.45
CA PHE A 451 -24.49 -49.44 12.21
C PHE A 451 -25.30 -48.59 13.21
N SER A 452 -24.97 -47.29 13.34
CA SER A 452 -25.76 -46.38 14.18
C SER A 452 -26.85 -45.76 13.32
N HIS A 453 -28.11 -45.88 13.75
CA HIS A 453 -29.24 -45.26 13.07
C HIS A 453 -29.82 -44.16 13.96
N MET A 454 -29.42 -42.91 13.73
CA MET A 454 -30.08 -41.76 14.37
C MET A 454 -31.39 -41.41 13.68
N SER A 455 -32.36 -40.94 14.46
CA SER A 455 -33.65 -40.46 13.93
C SER A 455 -33.46 -39.17 13.12
N ARG A 456 -34.34 -38.93 12.13
CA ARG A 456 -34.32 -37.71 11.30
C ARG A 456 -34.45 -36.44 12.14
N SER A 457 -35.34 -36.45 13.12
CA SER A 457 -35.59 -35.29 13.97
C SER A 457 -34.40 -34.98 14.87
N THR A 458 -33.72 -36.00 15.40
CA THR A 458 -32.53 -35.81 16.24
C THR A 458 -31.36 -35.23 15.43
N MET A 459 -31.10 -35.77 14.24
CA MET A 459 -30.01 -35.28 13.39
C MET A 459 -30.27 -33.85 12.88
N LEU A 460 -31.53 -33.51 12.59
CA LEU A 460 -31.93 -32.16 12.23
C LEU A 460 -31.74 -31.19 13.41
N GLY A 461 -32.20 -31.57 14.61
CA GLY A 461 -32.06 -30.76 15.82
C GLY A 461 -30.61 -30.46 16.18
N ILE A 462 -29.73 -31.47 16.11
CA ILE A 462 -28.28 -31.28 16.32
C ILE A 462 -27.69 -30.38 15.24
N GLY A 463 -28.08 -30.57 13.97
CA GLY A 463 -27.62 -29.75 12.86
C GLY A 463 -27.95 -28.27 13.01
N PHE A 464 -29.20 -27.93 13.35
CA PHE A 464 -29.61 -26.53 13.59
C PHE A 464 -28.99 -25.93 14.85
N LEU A 465 -28.83 -26.72 15.92
CA LEU A 465 -28.17 -26.27 17.15
C LEU A 465 -26.70 -25.91 16.90
N LEU A 466 -25.97 -26.75 16.16
CA LEU A 466 -24.57 -26.48 15.80
C LEU A 466 -24.46 -25.37 14.74
N GLY A 467 -25.32 -25.41 13.71
CA GLY A 467 -25.26 -24.53 12.54
C GLY A 467 -25.68 -23.08 12.79
N TYR A 468 -26.54 -22.82 13.79
CA TYR A 468 -26.96 -21.46 14.15
C TYR A 468 -26.83 -21.15 15.64
N GLY A 469 -27.08 -22.12 16.53
CA GLY A 469 -27.00 -21.91 17.97
C GLY A 469 -25.58 -21.54 18.44
N CYS A 470 -24.57 -22.32 18.05
CA CYS A 470 -23.17 -22.01 18.38
C CYS A 470 -22.70 -20.65 17.81
N PRO A 471 -22.90 -20.34 16.51
CA PRO A 471 -22.64 -19.01 15.95
C PRO A 471 -23.31 -17.86 16.70
N LEU A 472 -24.59 -18.03 17.08
CA LEU A 472 -25.33 -17.00 17.80
C LEU A 472 -24.72 -16.73 19.18
N ILE A 473 -24.35 -17.79 19.91
CA ILE A 473 -23.69 -17.66 21.21
C ILE A 473 -22.37 -16.89 21.07
N ILE A 474 -21.54 -17.25 20.10
CA ILE A 474 -20.26 -16.57 19.84
C ILE A 474 -20.52 -15.10 19.52
N ALA A 475 -21.41 -14.80 18.56
CA ALA A 475 -21.71 -13.44 18.15
C ALA A 475 -22.24 -12.57 19.29
N VAL A 476 -23.17 -13.10 20.11
CA VAL A 476 -23.73 -12.39 21.27
C VAL A 476 -22.67 -12.15 22.35
N ILE A 477 -21.81 -13.14 22.64
CA ILE A 477 -20.69 -12.97 23.59
C ILE A 477 -19.72 -11.91 23.08
N THR A 478 -19.36 -11.94 21.79
CA THR A 478 -18.49 -10.93 21.19
C THR A 478 -19.07 -9.53 21.36
N VAL A 479 -20.36 -9.34 21.06
CA VAL A 479 -21.04 -8.05 21.28
C VAL A 479 -21.06 -7.69 22.77
N ALA A 480 -21.40 -8.62 23.67
CA ALA A 480 -21.49 -8.34 25.10
C ALA A 480 -20.14 -7.90 25.72
N VAL A 481 -19.04 -8.49 25.26
CA VAL A 481 -17.68 -8.15 25.72
C VAL A 481 -17.18 -6.83 25.12
N THR A 482 -17.63 -6.47 23.92
CA THR A 482 -17.17 -5.27 23.19
C THR A 482 -18.10 -4.05 23.30
N ALA A 483 -19.34 -4.25 23.77
CA ALA A 483 -20.35 -3.20 23.96
C ALA A 483 -19.99 -2.07 24.94
N PRO A 484 -19.26 -2.30 26.07
CA PRO A 484 -18.99 -1.23 27.03
C PRO A 484 -18.13 -0.08 26.50
N GLY A 485 -17.35 -0.30 25.43
CA GLY A 485 -16.40 0.67 24.87
C GLY A 485 -16.87 1.45 23.63
N LYS A 486 -18.07 1.20 23.09
CA LYS A 486 -18.47 1.62 21.71
C LYS A 486 -17.51 1.12 20.61
N GLU A 487 -16.80 0.02 20.85
CA GLU A 487 -15.65 -0.44 20.05
C GLU A 487 -15.91 -1.72 19.25
N TYR A 488 -17.18 -2.14 19.15
CA TYR A 488 -17.58 -3.25 18.29
C TYR A 488 -17.43 -2.92 16.79
N ILE A 489 -17.58 -1.64 16.45
CA ILE A 489 -17.43 -1.09 15.10
C ILE A 489 -16.10 -0.36 15.01
N ARG A 490 -15.47 -0.44 13.84
CA ARG A 490 -14.24 0.26 13.53
C ARG A 490 -14.43 1.79 13.63
N LYS A 491 -13.44 2.51 14.18
CA LYS A 491 -13.51 3.97 14.44
C LYS A 491 -13.27 4.82 13.17
N ASP A 492 -12.89 4.23 12.06
CA ASP A 492 -12.59 4.88 10.77
C ASP A 492 -13.79 4.91 9.81
N ASN A 493 -15.01 5.02 10.35
CA ASN A 493 -16.26 5.14 9.59
C ASN A 493 -16.61 3.93 8.68
N ALA A 494 -15.97 2.78 8.87
CA ALA A 494 -16.32 1.53 8.17
C ALA A 494 -17.26 0.63 8.99
N CYS A 495 -18.27 0.05 8.35
CA CYS A 495 -19.23 -0.88 8.97
C CYS A 495 -18.68 -2.31 9.10
N TRP A 496 -17.64 -2.48 9.92
CA TRP A 496 -16.96 -3.76 10.12
C TRP A 496 -16.45 -3.97 11.56
N LEU A 497 -16.05 -5.21 11.89
CA LEU A 497 -15.48 -5.58 13.19
C LEU A 497 -14.09 -4.95 13.39
N ASN A 498 -13.85 -4.40 14.57
CA ASN A 498 -12.61 -3.72 14.92
C ASN A 498 -11.43 -4.71 15.17
N TRP A 499 -10.29 -4.48 14.52
CA TRP A 499 -9.05 -5.26 14.69
C TRP A 499 -8.06 -4.64 15.68
N PHE A 500 -7.87 -3.31 15.62
CA PHE A 500 -6.72 -2.63 16.19
C PHE A 500 -6.81 -2.40 17.71
N GLU A 501 -8.00 -2.21 18.25
CA GLU A 501 -8.19 -1.86 19.68
C GLU A 501 -8.76 -3.03 20.51
N THR A 502 -9.73 -3.77 19.98
CA THR A 502 -10.49 -4.79 20.73
C THR A 502 -10.24 -6.23 20.28
N HIS A 503 -9.43 -6.43 19.23
CA HIS A 503 -9.22 -7.74 18.60
C HIS A 503 -10.53 -8.48 18.25
N ALA A 504 -11.63 -7.77 17.99
CA ALA A 504 -12.96 -8.38 17.80
C ALA A 504 -13.01 -9.32 16.59
N LEU A 505 -12.19 -9.07 15.56
CA LEU A 505 -12.02 -9.97 14.41
C LEU A 505 -11.52 -11.38 14.83
N LEU A 506 -10.74 -11.50 15.93
CA LEU A 506 -10.28 -12.80 16.41
C LEU A 506 -11.44 -13.72 16.80
N ALA A 507 -12.60 -13.16 17.19
CA ALA A 507 -13.79 -13.93 17.49
C ALA A 507 -14.41 -14.58 16.23
N LEU A 508 -14.05 -14.12 15.03
CA LEU A 508 -14.38 -14.76 13.75
C LEU A 508 -13.24 -15.68 13.29
N VAL A 509 -12.00 -15.21 13.35
CA VAL A 509 -10.82 -15.92 12.83
C VAL A 509 -10.54 -17.21 13.61
N ILE A 510 -10.54 -17.17 14.95
CA ILE A 510 -10.19 -18.35 15.78
C ILE A 510 -11.17 -19.51 15.52
N PRO A 511 -12.51 -19.32 15.57
CA PRO A 511 -13.45 -20.37 15.21
C PRO A 511 -13.29 -20.87 13.78
N ALA A 512 -13.03 -19.97 12.82
CA ALA A 512 -12.82 -20.35 11.43
C ALA A 512 -11.64 -21.31 11.27
N LEU A 513 -10.49 -21.01 11.88
CA LEU A 513 -9.30 -21.86 11.82
C LEU A 513 -9.50 -23.23 12.48
N ILE A 514 -10.19 -23.27 13.61
CA ILE A 514 -10.52 -24.53 14.29
C ILE A 514 -11.42 -25.39 13.40
N ILE A 515 -12.47 -24.79 12.82
CA ILE A 515 -13.42 -25.50 11.97
C ILE A 515 -12.75 -26.03 10.70
N VAL A 516 -11.95 -25.21 10.02
CA VAL A 516 -11.19 -25.61 8.83
C VAL A 516 -10.27 -26.79 9.17
N SER A 517 -9.55 -26.70 10.29
CA SER A 517 -8.65 -27.77 10.74
C SER A 517 -9.40 -29.08 11.02
N ILE A 518 -10.53 -29.02 11.72
CA ILE A 518 -11.38 -30.20 11.99
C ILE A 518 -11.89 -30.81 10.69
N ASN A 519 -12.35 -29.99 9.75
CA ASN A 519 -12.84 -30.47 8.46
C ASN A 519 -11.73 -31.16 7.65
N ILE A 520 -10.51 -30.62 7.63
CA ILE A 520 -9.35 -31.27 6.99
C ILE A 520 -9.10 -32.66 7.60
N ILE A 521 -9.12 -32.76 8.93
CA ILE A 521 -8.93 -34.04 9.64
C ILE A 521 -10.04 -35.03 9.26
N ILE A 522 -11.30 -34.59 9.24
CA ILE A 522 -12.45 -35.41 8.83
C ILE A 522 -12.24 -35.96 7.42
N VAL A 523 -11.82 -35.12 6.48
CA VAL A 523 -11.54 -35.53 5.10
C VAL A 523 -10.47 -36.62 5.10
N ILE A 524 -9.33 -36.40 5.76
CA ILE A 524 -8.24 -37.38 5.82
C ILE A 524 -8.72 -38.73 6.37
N VAL A 525 -9.53 -38.74 7.44
CA VAL A 525 -10.05 -39.98 8.04
C VAL A 525 -11.02 -40.69 7.09
N VAL A 526 -11.91 -39.96 6.43
CA VAL A 526 -12.85 -40.51 5.45
C VAL A 526 -12.09 -41.12 4.27
N LEU A 527 -11.08 -40.42 3.74
CA LEU A 527 -10.19 -40.91 2.68
C LEU A 527 -9.52 -42.22 3.08
N PHE A 528 -8.90 -42.25 4.25
CA PHE A 528 -8.18 -43.43 4.73
C PHE A 528 -9.10 -44.64 4.93
N LYS A 529 -10.28 -44.44 5.55
CA LYS A 529 -11.28 -45.50 5.74
C LYS A 529 -11.84 -46.01 4.41
N MET A 530 -12.10 -45.13 3.45
CA MET A 530 -12.59 -45.49 2.13
C MET A 530 -11.56 -46.30 1.33
N LEU A 531 -10.29 -45.86 1.31
CA LEU A 531 -9.20 -46.59 0.67
C LEU A 531 -9.01 -47.98 1.29
N ARG A 532 -9.14 -48.10 2.62
CA ARG A 532 -9.01 -49.38 3.33
C ARG A 532 -10.17 -50.34 3.07
N ARG A 533 -11.40 -49.84 2.86
CA ARG A 533 -12.59 -50.66 2.58
C ARG A 533 -12.60 -51.22 1.15
N GLY A 534 -11.91 -50.57 0.20
CA GLY A 534 -11.78 -51.01 -1.19
C GLY A 534 -10.81 -52.17 -1.44
N VAL A 535 -10.20 -52.75 -0.39
CA VAL A 535 -9.26 -53.88 -0.47
C VAL A 535 -9.96 -55.24 -0.23
N GLY A 536 -11.26 -55.24 0.08
CA GLY A 536 -12.04 -56.47 0.23
C GLY A 536 -13.43 -56.35 -0.37
N ASP A 537 -13.71 -57.24 -1.32
CA ASP A 537 -15.00 -57.62 -1.89
C ASP A 537 -15.46 -56.98 -3.22
N ALA A 538 -15.98 -57.85 -4.09
CA ALA A 538 -16.05 -57.69 -5.54
C ALA A 538 -17.37 -57.05 -6.05
N ALA A 539 -17.48 -55.71 -5.97
CA ALA A 539 -18.55 -54.92 -6.62
C ALA A 539 -18.00 -53.69 -7.37
N GLN A 540 -16.94 -53.91 -8.15
CA GLN A 540 -15.86 -52.94 -8.37
C GLN A 540 -16.09 -51.82 -9.41
N ARG A 541 -17.26 -51.69 -10.06
CA ARG A 541 -17.46 -50.68 -11.14
C ARG A 541 -18.40 -49.51 -10.81
N ASP A 542 -19.48 -49.75 -10.07
CA ASP A 542 -20.49 -48.72 -9.78
C ASP A 542 -20.16 -47.91 -8.50
N GLU A 543 -19.60 -48.58 -7.48
CA GLU A 543 -19.17 -47.92 -6.24
C GLU A 543 -17.91 -47.08 -6.41
N ARG A 544 -16.94 -47.49 -7.25
CA ARG A 544 -15.71 -46.70 -7.51
C ARG A 544 -16.01 -45.36 -8.17
N HIS A 545 -16.99 -45.32 -9.08
CA HIS A 545 -17.45 -44.09 -9.70
C HIS A 545 -18.14 -43.19 -8.67
N THR A 546 -19.01 -43.76 -7.83
CA THR A 546 -19.69 -43.03 -6.74
C THR A 546 -18.70 -42.51 -5.69
N LEU A 547 -17.68 -43.29 -5.35
CA LEU A 547 -16.58 -42.94 -4.46
C LEU A 547 -15.70 -41.82 -5.05
N LEU A 548 -15.33 -41.91 -6.33
CA LEU A 548 -14.52 -40.88 -7.00
C LEU A 548 -15.29 -39.56 -7.13
N VAL A 549 -16.60 -39.60 -7.34
CA VAL A 549 -17.45 -38.41 -7.39
C VAL A 549 -17.55 -37.76 -6.00
N ILE A 550 -17.80 -38.54 -4.94
CA ILE A 550 -17.86 -38.02 -3.57
C ILE A 550 -16.49 -37.52 -3.11
N LEU A 551 -15.42 -38.24 -3.46
CA LEU A 551 -14.04 -37.85 -3.24
C LEU A 551 -13.72 -36.52 -3.90
N ARG A 552 -14.13 -36.31 -5.17
CA ARG A 552 -13.99 -35.03 -5.87
C ARG A 552 -14.79 -33.92 -5.21
N CYS A 553 -16.03 -34.17 -4.79
CA CYS A 553 -16.82 -33.19 -4.04
C CYS A 553 -16.14 -32.79 -2.73
N VAL A 554 -15.53 -33.72 -1.99
CA VAL A 554 -14.92 -33.45 -0.69
C VAL A 554 -13.53 -32.82 -0.79
N VAL A 555 -12.72 -33.30 -1.74
CA VAL A 555 -11.36 -32.79 -2.05
C VAL A 555 -11.41 -31.42 -2.71
N ILE A 556 -12.51 -31.03 -3.34
CA ILE A 556 -12.64 -29.70 -3.96
C ILE A 556 -13.38 -28.72 -3.04
N LEU A 557 -14.44 -29.14 -2.35
CA LEU A 557 -15.27 -28.22 -1.53
C LEU A 557 -14.62 -27.86 -0.17
N THR A 558 -13.81 -28.75 0.41
CA THR A 558 -13.21 -28.52 1.75
C THR A 558 -11.94 -27.65 1.70
N PRO A 559 -11.03 -27.85 0.72
CA PRO A 559 -9.85 -27.00 0.60
C PRO A 559 -10.15 -25.61 0.06
N LEU A 560 -11.22 -25.35 -0.70
CA LEU A 560 -11.48 -24.01 -1.21
C LEU A 560 -11.75 -22.99 -0.09
N PHE A 561 -12.49 -23.36 0.94
CA PHE A 561 -12.65 -22.53 2.15
C PHE A 561 -11.39 -22.56 3.01
N GLY A 562 -10.71 -23.71 3.14
CA GLY A 562 -9.41 -23.74 3.82
C GLY A 562 -8.37 -22.85 3.14
N LEU A 563 -8.39 -22.74 1.81
CA LEU A 563 -7.50 -21.92 0.98
C LEU A 563 -7.84 -20.45 1.12
N THR A 564 -9.12 -20.04 1.03
CA THR A 564 -9.48 -18.63 1.24
C THR A 564 -9.04 -18.17 2.62
N TRP A 565 -9.33 -18.93 3.67
CA TRP A 565 -8.91 -18.55 5.03
C TRP A 565 -7.39 -18.68 5.25
N SER A 566 -6.70 -19.61 4.58
CA SER A 566 -5.22 -19.69 4.64
C SER A 566 -4.55 -18.53 3.90
N LEU A 567 -5.12 -18.10 2.78
CA LEU A 567 -4.68 -16.92 2.03
C LEU A 567 -4.96 -15.65 2.85
N GLY A 568 -6.08 -15.59 3.57
CA GLY A 568 -6.39 -14.52 4.53
C GLY A 568 -5.43 -14.46 5.73
N ILE A 569 -4.87 -15.59 6.21
CA ILE A 569 -3.74 -15.55 7.15
C ILE A 569 -2.47 -15.04 6.44
N GLY A 570 -2.25 -15.45 5.18
CA GLY A 570 -1.13 -15.00 4.36
C GLY A 570 -1.10 -13.48 4.17
N THR A 571 -2.26 -12.84 3.95
CA THR A 571 -2.38 -11.38 3.88
C THR A 571 -2.05 -10.72 5.21
N MET A 572 -2.37 -11.36 6.34
CA MET A 572 -2.01 -10.86 7.68
C MET A 572 -0.52 -11.01 8.02
N ILE A 573 0.12 -12.10 7.60
CA ILE A 573 1.55 -12.37 7.85
C ILE A 573 2.44 -11.57 6.89
N SER A 574 1.95 -11.29 5.68
CA SER A 574 2.71 -10.64 4.62
C SER A 574 1.89 -9.57 3.91
N SER A 575 1.69 -8.45 4.61
CA SER A 575 0.90 -7.29 4.18
C SER A 575 1.42 -6.58 2.93
N THR A 576 2.63 -6.90 2.47
CA THR A 576 3.26 -6.28 1.30
C THR A 576 3.16 -7.13 0.03
N ASN A 577 2.73 -8.40 0.14
CA ASN A 577 2.68 -9.33 -1.00
C ASN A 577 1.38 -9.18 -1.79
N LYS A 578 1.41 -8.33 -2.84
CA LYS A 578 0.27 -8.04 -3.74
C LYS A 578 -0.43 -9.29 -4.28
N GLY A 579 0.32 -10.33 -4.64
CA GLY A 579 -0.23 -11.57 -5.19
C GLY A 579 -1.12 -12.34 -4.22
N ILE A 580 -0.86 -12.25 -2.90
CA ILE A 580 -1.65 -12.95 -1.89
C ILE A 580 -3.00 -12.24 -1.68
N HIS A 581 -2.99 -10.91 -1.65
CA HIS A 581 -4.21 -10.10 -1.58
C HIS A 581 -5.11 -10.33 -2.81
N ILE A 582 -4.56 -10.28 -4.04
CA ILE A 582 -5.33 -10.56 -5.26
C ILE A 582 -5.92 -11.98 -5.25
N ALA A 583 -5.12 -12.98 -4.85
CA ALA A 583 -5.59 -14.35 -4.79
C ALA A 583 -6.72 -14.50 -3.76
N PHE A 584 -6.56 -13.95 -2.56
CA PHE A 584 -7.59 -13.96 -1.54
C PHE A 584 -8.87 -13.24 -2.03
N ALA A 585 -8.73 -12.09 -2.70
CA ALA A 585 -9.81 -11.33 -3.35
C ALA A 585 -10.67 -12.20 -4.26
N PHE A 586 -9.98 -12.86 -5.17
CA PHE A 586 -10.57 -13.62 -6.24
C PHE A 586 -11.28 -14.87 -5.71
N PHE A 587 -10.63 -15.62 -4.81
CA PHE A 587 -11.24 -16.83 -4.26
C PHE A 587 -12.39 -16.53 -3.30
N ASN A 588 -12.29 -15.44 -2.53
CA ASN A 588 -13.33 -15.04 -1.59
C ASN A 588 -14.56 -14.46 -2.31
N SER A 589 -14.37 -13.61 -3.33
CA SER A 589 -15.46 -13.07 -4.13
C SER A 589 -16.20 -14.13 -4.96
N LEU A 590 -15.54 -15.21 -5.39
CA LEU A 590 -16.16 -16.33 -6.14
C LEU A 590 -16.68 -17.47 -5.25
N GLN A 591 -16.74 -17.26 -3.93
CA GLN A 591 -17.13 -18.30 -2.98
C GLN A 591 -18.53 -18.90 -3.24
N GLY A 592 -19.53 -18.06 -3.56
CA GLY A 592 -20.87 -18.53 -3.91
C GLY A 592 -20.89 -19.34 -5.21
N PHE A 593 -20.07 -18.96 -6.19
CA PHE A 593 -19.94 -19.68 -7.45
C PHE A 593 -19.40 -21.11 -7.22
N PHE A 594 -18.41 -21.26 -6.35
CA PHE A 594 -17.90 -22.57 -5.96
C PHE A 594 -18.96 -23.43 -5.26
N ILE A 595 -19.82 -22.85 -4.41
CA ILE A 595 -20.94 -23.56 -3.79
C ILE A 595 -21.91 -24.09 -4.85
N LEU A 596 -22.30 -23.27 -5.84
CA LEU A 596 -23.20 -23.72 -6.92
C LEU A 596 -22.58 -24.89 -7.68
N VAL A 597 -21.35 -24.71 -8.18
CA VAL A 597 -20.68 -25.68 -9.03
C VAL A 597 -20.45 -27.00 -8.30
N PHE A 598 -19.80 -26.96 -7.14
CA PHE A 598 -19.38 -28.17 -6.42
C PHE A 598 -20.46 -28.75 -5.51
N GLY A 599 -21.35 -27.91 -4.98
CA GLY A 599 -22.44 -28.33 -4.09
C GLY A 599 -23.63 -28.91 -4.85
N THR A 600 -24.00 -28.34 -6.00
CA THR A 600 -25.24 -28.71 -6.71
C THR A 600 -25.03 -29.31 -8.09
N LEU A 601 -24.18 -28.72 -8.95
CA LEU A 601 -24.05 -29.13 -10.37
C LEU A 601 -23.23 -30.41 -10.54
N PHE A 602 -22.19 -30.58 -9.72
CA PHE A 602 -21.36 -31.79 -9.72
C PHE A 602 -22.01 -32.98 -8.97
N ASP A 603 -23.20 -32.83 -8.37
CA ASP A 603 -23.96 -34.00 -7.90
C ASP A 603 -24.54 -34.75 -9.11
N SER A 604 -23.98 -35.94 -9.37
CA SER A 604 -24.38 -36.83 -10.47
C SER A 604 -25.88 -37.14 -10.52
N LYS A 605 -26.62 -36.99 -9.41
CA LYS A 605 -28.07 -37.18 -9.38
C LYS A 605 -28.83 -35.97 -9.92
N VAL A 606 -28.32 -34.77 -9.66
CA VAL A 606 -28.88 -33.52 -10.17
C VAL A 606 -28.64 -33.42 -11.68
N SER A 607 -27.42 -33.74 -12.13
CA SER A 607 -27.10 -33.73 -13.57
C SER A 607 -27.94 -34.72 -14.38
N LEU A 608 -28.26 -35.89 -13.84
CA LEU A 608 -29.16 -36.87 -14.46
C LEU A 608 -30.61 -36.38 -14.55
N LEU A 609 -31.14 -35.76 -13.50
CA LEU A 609 -32.50 -35.19 -13.47
C LEU A 609 -32.62 -33.96 -14.39
N GLN A 610 -31.60 -33.10 -14.40
CA GLN A 610 -31.54 -31.92 -15.26
C GLN A 610 -31.45 -32.34 -16.72
N ARG A 611 -30.61 -33.33 -17.05
CA ARG A 611 -30.47 -33.90 -18.39
C ARG A 611 -31.74 -34.61 -18.87
N ASN A 612 -32.47 -35.30 -17.99
CA ASN A 612 -33.77 -35.90 -18.30
C ASN A 612 -34.89 -34.85 -18.49
N SER A 613 -34.86 -33.74 -17.74
CA SER A 613 -35.80 -32.62 -17.96
C SER A 613 -35.52 -31.87 -19.26
N LEU A 614 -34.24 -31.67 -19.61
CA LEU A 614 -33.79 -31.07 -20.87
C LEU A 614 -34.08 -31.98 -22.09
N THR A 615 -33.95 -33.31 -21.94
CA THR A 615 -34.32 -34.25 -23.01
C THR A 615 -35.82 -34.46 -23.16
N CYS A 616 -36.63 -34.32 -22.09
CA CYS A 616 -38.09 -34.21 -22.22
C CYS A 616 -38.50 -32.97 -23.02
N SER A 617 -37.78 -31.85 -22.85
CA SER A 617 -38.00 -30.64 -23.65
C SER A 617 -37.70 -30.87 -25.13
N LEU A 618 -36.61 -31.58 -25.48
CA LEU A 618 -36.28 -31.90 -26.88
C LEU A 618 -37.22 -32.93 -27.54
N LYS A 619 -37.83 -33.84 -26.77
CA LYS A 619 -38.75 -34.85 -27.30
C LYS A 619 -40.18 -34.34 -27.47
N SER A 620 -40.50 -33.16 -26.92
CA SER A 620 -41.79 -32.49 -27.12
C SER A 620 -41.95 -31.83 -28.50
N THR A 621 -40.89 -31.82 -29.33
CA THR A 621 -40.90 -31.24 -30.68
C THR A 621 -41.36 -32.19 -31.80
N SER A 622 -41.81 -33.41 -31.48
CA SER A 622 -42.32 -34.35 -32.50
C SER A 622 -43.38 -35.31 -31.94
N LEU A 623 -44.62 -34.84 -31.78
CA LEU A 623 -45.90 -35.58 -31.92
C LEU A 623 -47.03 -34.78 -31.25
N GLU A 624 -47.91 -34.19 -32.06
CA GLU A 624 -49.21 -33.67 -31.62
C GLU A 624 -50.15 -34.83 -31.25
N SER A 625 -50.69 -34.84 -30.02
CA SER A 625 -52.14 -34.77 -29.76
C SER A 625 -52.48 -35.03 -28.28
N GLU A 626 -53.33 -34.12 -27.79
CA GLU A 626 -54.31 -34.19 -26.71
C GLU A 626 -53.94 -34.53 -25.24
N ASN A 627 -54.31 -33.54 -24.41
CA ASN A 627 -54.66 -33.54 -22.99
C ASN A 627 -53.66 -33.08 -21.91
N SER A 628 -54.15 -32.04 -21.21
CA SER A 628 -53.95 -31.65 -19.81
C SER A 628 -52.84 -30.63 -19.47
N LEU A 629 -53.29 -29.38 -19.27
CA LEU A 629 -53.00 -28.43 -18.18
C LEU A 629 -51.61 -28.38 -17.49
N GLN A 630 -50.54 -28.80 -18.15
CA GLN A 630 -49.20 -28.88 -17.54
C GLN A 630 -48.08 -28.26 -18.40
N CYS A 631 -48.45 -27.48 -19.42
CA CYS A 631 -47.52 -26.90 -20.39
C CYS A 631 -47.26 -25.38 -20.24
N GLN A 632 -47.95 -24.69 -19.30
CA GLN A 632 -47.84 -23.22 -19.20
C GLN A 632 -46.53 -22.73 -18.56
N THR A 633 -45.80 -23.58 -17.81
CA THR A 633 -44.60 -23.19 -17.05
C THR A 633 -43.28 -23.34 -17.83
N CYS A 634 -43.31 -23.92 -19.04
CA CYS A 634 -42.11 -24.23 -19.83
C CYS A 634 -41.58 -23.04 -20.66
N CYS A 635 -42.37 -21.97 -20.84
CA CYS A 635 -41.97 -20.81 -21.65
C CYS A 635 -41.08 -19.78 -20.91
N HIS A 636 -40.94 -19.84 -19.59
CA HIS A 636 -40.19 -18.81 -18.86
C HIS A 636 -38.66 -18.99 -18.89
N PHE A 637 -38.15 -20.12 -19.38
CA PHE A 637 -36.71 -20.41 -19.42
C PHE A 637 -35.96 -19.74 -20.60
N LYS A 638 -36.69 -19.11 -21.54
CA LYS A 638 -36.09 -18.40 -22.68
C LYS A 638 -35.93 -16.89 -22.46
N VAL A 639 -36.38 -16.35 -21.33
CA VAL A 639 -36.36 -14.90 -21.03
C VAL A 639 -35.18 -14.49 -20.15
N LEU A 640 -34.54 -15.40 -19.41
CA LEU A 640 -33.43 -15.04 -18.50
C LEU A 640 -32.01 -15.09 -19.11
N LEU A 641 -31.87 -15.49 -20.37
CA LEU A 641 -30.59 -15.52 -21.09
C LEU A 641 -30.41 -14.34 -22.06
N LEU A 642 -31.32 -13.36 -22.02
CA LEU A 642 -31.25 -12.10 -22.75
C LEU A 642 -31.53 -10.93 -21.78
N LEU A 643 -30.68 -10.78 -20.76
CA LEU A 643 -30.58 -9.49 -20.07
C LEU A 643 -29.83 -8.53 -21.01
N ASN A 644 -30.62 -7.87 -21.85
CA ASN A 644 -30.23 -6.66 -22.55
C ASN A 644 -30.04 -5.58 -21.47
N ILE A 645 -28.78 -5.27 -21.13
CA ILE A 645 -28.40 -4.23 -20.17
C ILE A 645 -28.76 -2.87 -20.81
N PRO A 646 -29.74 -2.10 -20.29
CA PRO A 646 -29.93 -0.74 -20.73
C PRO A 646 -28.97 0.17 -19.96
N ASN A 647 -28.23 0.99 -20.71
CA ASN A 647 -27.44 2.16 -20.31
C ASN A 647 -27.19 2.37 -18.81
N TYR A 648 -25.94 2.11 -18.43
CA TYR A 648 -25.30 2.59 -17.22
C TYR A 648 -25.54 4.09 -17.01
N THR A 649 -26.20 4.45 -15.91
CA THR A 649 -25.86 5.68 -15.20
C THR A 649 -24.67 5.34 -14.32
N VAL A 650 -23.51 5.90 -14.66
CA VAL A 650 -22.29 5.87 -13.86
C VAL A 650 -22.62 6.43 -12.49
N VAL A 651 -22.65 5.56 -11.48
CA VAL A 651 -22.66 5.96 -10.07
C VAL A 651 -21.20 6.05 -9.67
N GLU A 652 -20.80 7.24 -9.23
CA GLU A 652 -19.43 7.62 -8.95
C GLU A 652 -18.73 6.71 -7.92
N HIS A 653 -17.45 6.50 -8.19
CA HIS A 653 -16.47 5.81 -7.39
C HIS A 653 -16.41 6.33 -5.95
N THR A 654 -16.58 5.45 -4.97
CA THR A 654 -15.88 5.46 -3.67
C THR A 654 -16.48 4.35 -2.82
N ASP A 655 -15.67 3.37 -2.40
CA ASP A 655 -15.78 2.59 -1.13
C ASP A 655 -14.78 1.40 -1.19
N ILE A 656 -13.48 1.69 -1.04
CA ILE A 656 -12.40 0.75 -1.40
C ILE A 656 -11.61 0.22 -0.19
N ASP A 657 -11.55 0.94 0.94
CA ASP A 657 -10.81 0.47 2.13
C ASP A 657 -11.50 -0.67 2.89
N MET A 658 -12.82 -0.77 2.78
CA MET A 658 -13.59 -1.83 3.43
C MET A 658 -13.50 -3.15 2.66
N ILE A 659 -13.35 -3.09 1.33
CA ILE A 659 -13.25 -4.25 0.45
C ILE A 659 -11.84 -4.86 0.54
N SER A 660 -10.79 -4.03 0.54
CA SER A 660 -9.39 -4.47 0.63
C SER A 660 -9.01 -5.12 1.98
N GLN A 661 -9.92 -5.21 2.95
CA GLN A 661 -9.68 -5.89 4.23
C GLN A 661 -10.67 -7.04 4.53
N PHE A 662 -11.69 -7.21 3.69
CA PHE A 662 -12.37 -8.52 3.53
C PHE A 662 -11.60 -9.43 2.55
N ILE A 663 -10.64 -8.83 1.84
CA ILE A 663 -9.67 -9.32 0.85
C ILE A 663 -8.25 -8.97 1.35
#